data_AF-R5L6Y2-F1
#
_entry.id   AF-R5L6Y2-F1
#
_cell.length_a   1.000
_cell.length_b   1.000
_cell.length_c   1.000
_cell.angle_alpha   90.00
_cell.angle_beta   90.00
_cell.angle_gamma   90.00
#
_symmetry.space_group_name_H-M   'P 1'
#
loop_
_entity.id
_entity.type
_entity.pdbx_description
1 polymer ?
#
loop_
_entity_poly.entity_id
_entity_poly.type
_entity_poly.pdbx_seq_one_letter_code
_entity_poly.pdbx_strand_id
1 'polypeptide(L)'
;MPCGCCPPNLGGLCHAFAAEMTSLQGNEMDSYYNFMSEELIGADTFYDYLWKVDWYTHFLGDFTGFWLCLNNKVMHNEAPEPGFTDRINLAYKRTSAGSTVDLMAKFPRDMLLPEIFEERSRPSAFIFTTLHFIGVNYGYVVLSYGESGKVYSRNYVKWLRTISCALEKQRRHILYNDAVTDAQVRDSLTGLLNMRGYVRIMTERCGKFNDPKKLLRIISIDVENLRGINDTYGYAEGDKVLQALGVALSGAAGENDIVVRVSGDEFFIAGVIDEGSFDDVPSRLSSVVDSINHHNQEYGVNIYTASISAPLTDRSVLDKLPYEAAYQRTLTKDNHTKMHKTADVSAETFDPEERQQVVRLLNENLFSYNFQPIVSAKDGSVFAYEALMRSGEEFRLSPLTILSHAEALDRLQDVEKCTMFNTLRFAKENQRLLAGKLLFINSIPACTLPDADFEQLYQLYGDIMQNIVVEFTEQTEASSSQLKTLLERSQRCGFKVAIDDYGTGYSNISNLLTFMPNVVKIDRSLIMNIHKDKRKKHFTRNIIDYAHDNNFMALAEGVELTEELQTVIGMGVDLIQGYYTAKPSADIVQEINPDIAEEIQEYNLQSENRRTRKTYFTGDEREISLMALDLDSYTDIIVNKMEYTLTGNKNYTSEMAIRAKDNIDCRLNLVDINVHNENAGASITVGQNSTMTLNIIGTATLTGGIYVPAGSTLKIIGDGTLRINSASSQTYAIGSGFTMPYGNIDICMNGGLYIHLDGEKNVAIGGRTNDGSSYIRIRCKELVIEQMGKKTLGIGSLLSGADVDIDDSRVFIEHHSKTGLGIGSFSDPCRVSIKNGCADFKMSGDKVGGIASFNSCGGSIQMSDVHISTEFKAKEILGIGADKNFGEIIMNDCTFDSLIEGAESIAFGSADCEGTLTMSMCSGTITVHSGIKTMLGVKPENLISDHCIGLKFVDDP
;
A
#
# COMPACT_ATOMS: atom_id res chain seq x y z
N MET A 1 -23.40 5.69 49.72
CA MET A 1 -23.94 6.50 48.62
C MET A 1 -23.10 6.26 47.38
N PRO A 2 -23.54 5.42 46.43
CA PRO A 2 -23.14 5.52 45.04
C PRO A 2 -24.14 6.41 44.31
N CYS A 3 -23.65 7.35 43.50
CA CYS A 3 -24.47 8.32 42.78
C CYS A 3 -25.49 7.62 41.86
N GLY A 4 -26.77 7.98 42.01
CA GLY A 4 -27.90 7.43 41.28
C GLY A 4 -28.00 7.95 39.84
N CYS A 5 -26.97 7.73 39.03
CA CYS A 5 -27.01 8.03 37.60
C CYS A 5 -27.20 6.70 36.84
N CYS A 6 -28.36 6.51 36.22
CA CYS A 6 -28.57 5.41 35.28
C CYS A 6 -27.57 5.49 34.11
N PRO A 7 -27.13 4.35 33.54
CA PRO A 7 -26.37 4.35 32.29
C PRO A 7 -27.22 5.02 31.19
N PRO A 8 -26.62 5.85 30.33
CA PRO A 8 -27.39 6.52 29.29
C PRO A 8 -28.00 5.46 28.37
N ASN A 9 -29.32 5.53 28.19
CA ASN A 9 -30.03 4.74 27.20
C ASN A 9 -29.62 5.23 25.80
N LEU A 10 -28.57 4.62 25.25
CA LEU A 10 -27.99 4.96 23.94
C LEU A 10 -29.05 4.90 22.82
N GLY A 11 -30.05 4.00 22.92
CA GLY A 11 -31.17 3.95 21.97
C GLY A 11 -32.11 5.16 22.06
N GLY A 12 -32.29 5.74 23.25
CA GLY A 12 -33.08 6.96 23.46
C GLY A 12 -32.37 8.23 22.97
N LEU A 13 -31.03 8.27 23.08
CA LEU A 13 -30.21 9.39 22.60
C LEU A 13 -30.15 9.43 21.06
N CYS A 14 -30.05 8.28 20.39
CA CYS A 14 -30.13 8.23 18.93
C CYS A 14 -31.51 8.65 18.40
N HIS A 15 -32.60 8.28 19.07
CA HIS A 15 -33.95 8.69 18.64
C HIS A 15 -34.24 10.17 18.91
N ALA A 16 -33.76 10.74 20.02
CA ALA A 16 -33.95 12.17 20.32
C ALA A 16 -33.14 13.07 19.36
N PHE A 17 -31.89 12.71 19.05
CA PHE A 17 -31.08 13.42 18.06
C PHE A 17 -31.61 13.28 16.63
N ALA A 18 -32.15 12.09 16.27
CA ALA A 18 -32.76 11.88 14.96
C ALA A 18 -34.06 12.68 14.79
N ALA A 19 -34.89 12.79 15.84
CA ALA A 19 -36.13 13.59 15.81
C ALA A 19 -35.84 15.10 15.70
N GLU A 20 -34.81 15.60 16.38
CA GLU A 20 -34.38 17.00 16.25
C GLU A 20 -33.74 17.28 14.88
N MET A 21 -32.95 16.36 14.31
CA MET A 21 -32.41 16.52 12.95
C MET A 21 -33.47 16.40 11.84
N THR A 22 -34.44 15.50 11.99
CA THR A 22 -35.54 15.34 11.01
C THR A 22 -36.57 16.47 11.08
N SER A 23 -36.69 17.17 12.21
CA SER A 23 -37.59 18.33 12.33
C SER A 23 -37.01 19.63 11.76
N LEU A 24 -35.68 19.70 11.55
CA LEU A 24 -34.97 20.89 11.06
C LEU A 24 -34.52 20.81 9.60
N GLN A 25 -34.71 19.68 8.92
CA GLN A 25 -34.29 19.50 7.53
C GLN A 25 -35.38 18.81 6.73
N GLY A 26 -35.68 19.35 5.55
CA GLY A 26 -36.56 18.69 4.59
C GLY A 26 -36.11 17.26 4.34
N ASN A 27 -37.05 16.36 4.04
CA ASN A 27 -36.87 14.95 3.69
C ASN A 27 -36.04 14.77 2.39
N GLU A 28 -34.84 15.31 2.34
CA GLU A 28 -33.99 15.36 1.17
C GLU A 28 -32.76 14.50 1.41
N MET A 29 -32.69 13.44 0.60
CA MET A 29 -31.55 12.55 0.51
C MET A 29 -30.25 13.26 0.06
N ASP A 30 -30.36 14.52 -0.37
CA ASP A 30 -29.28 15.42 -0.77
C ASP A 30 -28.78 16.32 0.38
N SER A 31 -29.23 16.07 1.62
CA SER A 31 -28.69 16.78 2.79
C SER A 31 -27.20 16.48 2.97
N TYR A 32 -26.44 17.52 3.32
CA TYR A 32 -25.02 17.45 3.67
C TYR A 32 -24.73 16.46 4.82
N TYR A 33 -25.74 16.10 5.60
CA TYR A 33 -25.66 15.18 6.73
C TYR A 33 -26.13 13.75 6.41
N ASN A 34 -26.39 13.43 5.13
CA ASN A 34 -26.78 12.09 4.73
C ASN A 34 -25.56 11.21 4.45
N PHE A 35 -25.16 10.40 5.42
CA PHE A 35 -24.02 9.48 5.35
C PHE A 35 -24.39 8.07 4.88
N MET A 36 -25.56 7.90 4.25
CA MET A 36 -26.07 6.58 3.85
C MET A 36 -25.09 5.78 3.00
N SER A 37 -24.37 6.45 2.08
CA SER A 37 -23.40 5.77 1.23
C SER A 37 -22.19 5.31 2.03
N GLU A 38 -21.60 6.16 2.89
CA GLU A 38 -20.47 5.77 3.73
C GLU A 38 -20.84 4.66 4.72
N GLU A 39 -22.01 4.74 5.36
CA GLU A 39 -22.41 3.78 6.39
C GLU A 39 -22.77 2.40 5.83
N LEU A 40 -23.44 2.33 4.67
CA LEU A 40 -23.76 1.06 3.98
C LEU A 40 -22.49 0.40 3.42
N ILE A 41 -21.56 1.22 2.92
CA ILE A 41 -20.26 0.75 2.42
C ILE A 41 -19.37 0.30 3.57
N GLY A 42 -19.42 0.99 4.71
CA GLY A 42 -18.68 0.69 5.94
C GLY A 42 -19.39 -0.31 6.86
N ALA A 43 -20.35 -1.09 6.36
CA ALA A 43 -20.98 -2.14 7.15
C ALA A 43 -20.02 -3.32 7.36
N ASP A 44 -19.82 -3.70 8.62
CA ASP A 44 -18.82 -4.70 9.04
C ASP A 44 -19.23 -6.13 8.66
N THR A 45 -20.54 -6.39 8.57
CA THR A 45 -21.08 -7.69 8.19
C THR A 45 -22.26 -7.52 7.24
N PHE A 46 -22.57 -8.58 6.49
CA PHE A 46 -23.77 -8.57 5.63
C PHE A 46 -25.06 -8.37 6.44
N TYR A 47 -25.09 -8.81 7.70
CA TYR A 47 -26.22 -8.59 8.60
C TYR A 47 -26.35 -7.12 9.01
N ASP A 48 -25.23 -6.46 9.33
CA ASP A 48 -25.17 -5.01 9.61
C ASP A 48 -25.62 -4.19 8.37
N TYR A 49 -25.19 -4.60 7.19
CA TYR A 49 -25.65 -4.01 5.92
C TYR A 49 -27.18 -4.06 5.80
N LEU A 50 -27.82 -5.21 6.06
CA LEU A 50 -29.28 -5.34 5.96
C LEU A 50 -30.04 -4.44 6.94
N TRP A 51 -29.51 -4.27 8.15
CA TRP A 51 -30.09 -3.35 9.13
C TRP A 51 -29.99 -1.89 8.72
N LYS A 52 -28.83 -1.49 8.18
CA LYS A 52 -28.62 -0.13 7.67
C LYS A 52 -29.49 0.14 6.43
N VAL A 53 -29.69 -0.85 5.56
CA VAL A 53 -30.63 -0.73 4.42
C VAL A 53 -32.03 -0.38 4.91
N ASP A 54 -32.52 -1.06 5.95
CA ASP A 54 -33.83 -0.76 6.54
C ASP A 54 -33.90 0.64 7.17
N TRP A 55 -32.88 1.02 7.93
CA TRP A 55 -32.79 2.35 8.57
C TRP A 55 -33.03 3.47 7.54
N TYR A 56 -32.37 3.36 6.39
CA TYR A 56 -32.42 4.36 5.33
C TYR A 56 -33.65 4.30 4.43
N THR A 57 -34.57 3.35 4.66
CA THR A 57 -35.86 3.35 3.96
C THR A 57 -36.74 4.54 4.37
N HIS A 58 -36.44 5.24 5.47
CA HIS A 58 -37.23 6.42 5.88
C HIS A 58 -37.25 7.52 4.79
N PHE A 59 -36.20 7.61 3.96
CA PHE A 59 -36.12 8.54 2.82
C PHE A 59 -37.08 8.19 1.67
N LEU A 60 -37.68 6.99 1.70
CA LEU A 60 -38.63 6.52 0.68
C LEU A 60 -40.07 7.02 0.93
N GLY A 61 -40.28 7.71 2.07
CA GLY A 61 -41.58 8.25 2.50
C GLY A 61 -42.53 7.17 3.00
N ASP A 62 -43.83 7.50 3.09
CA ASP A 62 -44.81 6.61 3.70
C ASP A 62 -45.09 5.39 2.81
N PHE A 63 -44.74 4.20 3.30
CA PHE A 63 -45.07 2.89 2.74
C PHE A 63 -45.54 1.95 3.87
N THR A 64 -46.34 0.95 3.52
CA THR A 64 -46.95 0.00 4.48
C THR A 64 -46.18 -1.31 4.61
N GLY A 65 -45.31 -1.64 3.66
CA GLY A 65 -44.42 -2.80 3.75
C GLY A 65 -43.20 -2.71 2.83
N PHE A 66 -42.12 -3.38 3.24
CA PHE A 66 -40.84 -3.48 2.54
C PHE A 66 -40.27 -4.90 2.62
N TRP A 67 -39.79 -5.42 1.49
CA TRP A 67 -39.14 -6.73 1.40
C TRP A 67 -37.90 -6.67 0.51
N LEU A 68 -36.82 -7.31 0.94
CA LEU A 68 -35.58 -7.46 0.19
C LEU A 68 -35.38 -8.94 -0.14
N CYS A 69 -35.49 -9.27 -1.42
CA CYS A 69 -35.44 -10.63 -1.94
C CYS A 69 -34.16 -10.82 -2.77
N LEU A 70 -33.38 -11.85 -2.50
CA LEU A 70 -32.09 -12.11 -3.15
C LEU A 70 -32.10 -13.43 -3.93
N ASN A 71 -31.38 -13.45 -5.05
CA ASN A 71 -31.08 -14.67 -5.78
C ASN A 71 -30.28 -15.65 -4.91
N ASN A 72 -30.51 -16.95 -5.11
CA ASN A 72 -29.87 -17.98 -4.31
C ASN A 72 -28.35 -17.99 -4.55
N LYS A 73 -27.57 -18.05 -3.46
CA LYS A 73 -26.09 -18.06 -3.49
C LYS A 73 -25.43 -16.87 -4.21
N VAL A 74 -26.18 -15.82 -4.56
CA VAL A 74 -25.64 -14.69 -5.34
C VAL A 74 -24.47 -13.98 -4.66
N MET A 75 -24.38 -14.05 -3.33
CA MET A 75 -23.30 -13.45 -2.55
C MET A 75 -21.99 -14.28 -2.55
N HIS A 76 -22.03 -15.55 -2.97
CA HIS A 76 -20.91 -16.50 -2.87
C HIS A 76 -20.48 -17.10 -4.22
N ASN A 77 -21.19 -16.79 -5.31
CA ASN A 77 -20.83 -17.25 -6.63
C ASN A 77 -19.97 -16.18 -7.34
N GLU A 78 -18.77 -16.56 -7.80
CA GLU A 78 -17.90 -15.68 -8.60
C GLU A 78 -18.63 -15.21 -9.87
N ALA A 79 -19.29 -16.15 -10.56
CA ALA A 79 -20.15 -15.92 -11.70
C ALA A 79 -21.63 -16.19 -11.32
N PRO A 80 -22.42 -15.15 -11.02
CA PRO A 80 -23.83 -15.29 -10.68
C PRO A 80 -24.66 -15.73 -11.89
N GLU A 81 -25.66 -16.59 -11.66
CA GLU A 81 -26.54 -17.09 -12.72
C GLU A 81 -27.32 -15.93 -13.37
N PRO A 82 -27.50 -15.93 -14.70
CA PRO A 82 -28.25 -14.89 -15.38
C PRO A 82 -29.75 -15.01 -15.03
N GLY A 83 -30.36 -13.89 -14.63
CA GLY A 83 -31.80 -13.81 -14.34
C GLY A 83 -32.14 -14.06 -12.87
N PHE A 84 -33.31 -14.63 -12.60
CA PHE A 84 -33.79 -14.96 -11.25
C PHE A 84 -33.69 -16.47 -11.02
N THR A 85 -33.11 -16.87 -9.89
CA THR A 85 -32.96 -18.28 -9.52
C THR A 85 -34.31 -18.92 -9.21
N ASP A 86 -34.44 -20.24 -9.38
CA ASP A 86 -35.70 -20.96 -9.14
C ASP A 86 -36.24 -20.83 -7.71
N ARG A 87 -35.34 -20.58 -6.75
CA ARG A 87 -35.66 -20.20 -5.38
C ARG A 87 -35.13 -18.83 -5.06
N ILE A 88 -35.92 -18.02 -4.38
CA ILE A 88 -35.57 -16.66 -3.94
C ILE A 88 -35.44 -16.64 -2.41
N ASN A 89 -34.44 -15.94 -1.90
CA ASN A 89 -34.18 -15.76 -0.47
C ASN A 89 -34.82 -14.47 0.04
N LEU A 90 -35.66 -14.53 1.07
CA LEU A 90 -36.25 -13.36 1.72
C LEU A 90 -35.29 -12.81 2.78
N ALA A 91 -34.28 -12.06 2.35
CA ALA A 91 -33.21 -11.58 3.24
C ALA A 91 -33.71 -10.60 4.31
N TYR A 92 -34.71 -9.77 3.99
CA TYR A 92 -35.27 -8.80 4.93
C TYR A 92 -36.76 -8.55 4.67
N LYS A 93 -37.54 -8.37 5.74
CA LYS A 93 -38.96 -7.97 5.67
C LYS A 93 -39.29 -6.97 6.77
N ARG A 94 -40.05 -5.92 6.42
CA ARG A 94 -40.68 -4.97 7.35
C ARG A 94 -42.15 -4.76 6.99
N THR A 95 -43.03 -4.95 7.97
CA THR A 95 -44.48 -4.73 7.85
C THR A 95 -45.02 -4.08 9.12
N SER A 96 -46.32 -3.78 9.17
CA SER A 96 -46.98 -3.31 10.40
C SER A 96 -46.85 -4.27 11.59
N ALA A 97 -46.52 -5.55 11.35
CA ALA A 97 -46.28 -6.54 12.40
C ALA A 97 -44.84 -6.53 12.96
N GLY A 98 -43.92 -5.75 12.37
CA GLY A 98 -42.51 -5.66 12.76
C GLY A 98 -41.53 -5.93 11.61
N SER A 99 -40.23 -5.91 11.95
CA SER A 99 -39.11 -6.20 11.05
C SER A 99 -38.43 -7.52 11.39
N THR A 100 -38.04 -8.29 10.37
CA THR A 100 -37.38 -9.60 10.50
C THR A 100 -36.27 -9.76 9.46
N VAL A 101 -35.12 -10.28 9.89
CA VAL A 101 -34.00 -10.69 9.02
C VAL A 101 -33.91 -12.22 9.06
N ASP A 102 -34.06 -12.88 7.91
CA ASP A 102 -33.94 -14.34 7.80
C ASP A 102 -33.24 -14.75 6.51
N LEU A 103 -31.92 -14.95 6.60
CA LEU A 103 -31.08 -15.34 5.46
C LEU A 103 -31.34 -16.78 4.97
N MET A 104 -32.17 -17.56 5.65
CA MET A 104 -32.48 -18.95 5.31
C MET A 104 -33.90 -19.13 4.74
N ALA A 105 -34.77 -18.13 4.88
CA ALA A 105 -36.13 -18.16 4.36
C ALA A 105 -36.14 -18.13 2.83
N LYS A 106 -36.49 -19.25 2.19
CA LYS A 106 -36.52 -19.37 0.72
C LYS A 106 -37.90 -19.76 0.23
N PHE A 107 -38.37 -19.10 -0.83
CA PHE A 107 -39.64 -19.42 -1.48
C PHE A 107 -39.47 -19.65 -3.00
N PRO A 108 -40.41 -20.34 -3.66
CA PRO A 108 -40.40 -20.56 -5.11
C PRO A 108 -40.53 -19.24 -5.91
N ARG A 109 -39.73 -19.08 -6.97
CA ARG A 109 -39.71 -17.86 -7.80
C ARG A 109 -41.09 -17.48 -8.38
N ASP A 110 -41.90 -18.46 -8.75
CA ASP A 110 -43.25 -18.30 -9.31
C ASP A 110 -44.22 -17.60 -8.36
N MET A 111 -43.94 -17.61 -7.04
CA MET A 111 -44.72 -16.84 -6.08
C MET A 111 -44.44 -15.34 -6.15
N LEU A 112 -43.29 -14.89 -6.67
CA LEU A 112 -42.78 -13.51 -6.61
C LEU A 112 -42.62 -12.95 -5.18
N LEU A 113 -43.66 -12.97 -4.36
CA LEU A 113 -43.63 -12.70 -2.93
C LEU A 113 -44.85 -13.40 -2.31
N PRO A 114 -44.70 -14.34 -1.36
CA PRO A 114 -45.83 -15.09 -0.79
C PRO A 114 -46.98 -14.22 -0.29
N GLU A 115 -46.67 -13.04 0.26
CA GLU A 115 -47.62 -12.11 0.84
C GLU A 115 -48.64 -11.59 -0.18
N ILE A 116 -48.34 -11.52 -1.48
CA ILE A 116 -49.32 -11.01 -2.46
C ILE A 116 -50.57 -11.90 -2.57
N PHE A 117 -50.47 -13.17 -2.15
CA PHE A 117 -51.58 -14.12 -2.17
C PHE A 117 -52.39 -14.16 -0.86
N GLU A 118 -52.00 -13.39 0.17
CA GLU A 118 -52.78 -13.28 1.40
C GLU A 118 -54.12 -12.58 1.14
N GLU A 119 -55.21 -13.12 1.70
CA GLU A 119 -56.53 -12.49 1.63
C GLU A 119 -56.54 -11.14 2.33
N ARG A 120 -57.05 -10.11 1.64
CA ARG A 120 -57.12 -8.74 2.14
C ARG A 120 -58.54 -8.19 1.99
N SER A 121 -58.98 -7.40 2.97
CA SER A 121 -60.29 -6.72 2.93
C SER A 121 -60.34 -5.57 1.93
N ARG A 122 -59.18 -5.07 1.47
CA ARG A 122 -59.04 -3.94 0.54
C ARG A 122 -57.87 -4.16 -0.41
N PRO A 123 -57.92 -3.62 -1.64
CA PRO A 123 -56.83 -3.76 -2.61
C PRO A 123 -55.54 -3.12 -2.11
N SER A 124 -54.39 -3.70 -2.47
CA SER A 124 -53.07 -3.17 -2.13
C SER A 124 -52.14 -3.15 -3.32
N ALA A 125 -51.39 -2.06 -3.50
CA ALA A 125 -50.39 -1.91 -4.54
C ALA A 125 -49.02 -2.41 -4.05
N PHE A 126 -48.34 -3.19 -4.90
CA PHE A 126 -46.97 -3.66 -4.71
C PHE A 126 -46.11 -3.24 -5.88
N ILE A 127 -44.93 -2.70 -5.61
CA ILE A 127 -43.95 -2.28 -6.61
C ILE A 127 -42.72 -3.18 -6.47
N PHE A 128 -42.43 -3.91 -7.54
CA PHE A 128 -41.26 -4.78 -7.64
C PHE A 128 -40.17 -4.06 -8.41
N THR A 129 -38.99 -3.98 -7.82
CA THR A 129 -37.83 -3.31 -8.41
C THR A 129 -36.63 -4.24 -8.37
N THR A 130 -36.04 -4.51 -9.53
CA THR A 130 -34.88 -5.41 -9.62
C THR A 130 -33.63 -4.77 -9.01
N LEU A 131 -32.84 -5.58 -8.29
CA LEU A 131 -31.53 -5.20 -7.79
C LEU A 131 -30.47 -5.67 -8.79
N HIS A 132 -29.84 -4.71 -9.45
CA HIS A 132 -28.89 -5.01 -10.50
C HIS A 132 -27.67 -4.09 -10.41
N PHE A 133 -26.49 -4.66 -10.58
CA PHE A 133 -25.24 -3.93 -10.65
C PHE A 133 -24.30 -4.57 -11.67
N ILE A 134 -23.85 -3.81 -12.68
CA ILE A 134 -22.89 -4.23 -13.73
C ILE A 134 -23.15 -5.67 -14.26
N GLY A 135 -24.35 -5.94 -14.76
CA GLY A 135 -24.68 -7.24 -15.35
C GLY A 135 -25.08 -8.33 -14.36
N VAL A 136 -24.92 -8.13 -13.05
CA VAL A 136 -25.31 -9.07 -12.00
C VAL A 136 -26.72 -8.77 -11.50
N ASN A 137 -27.62 -9.75 -11.57
CA ASN A 137 -28.93 -9.69 -10.92
C ASN A 137 -28.84 -10.25 -9.50
N TYR A 138 -29.02 -9.38 -8.51
CA TYR A 138 -28.98 -9.71 -7.11
C TYR A 138 -30.31 -10.22 -6.57
N GLY A 139 -31.42 -9.95 -7.25
CA GLY A 139 -32.77 -10.21 -6.79
C GLY A 139 -33.66 -8.98 -6.98
N TYR A 140 -34.55 -8.69 -6.04
CA TYR A 140 -35.50 -7.58 -6.13
C TYR A 140 -35.94 -7.06 -4.77
N VAL A 141 -36.31 -5.79 -4.74
CA VAL A 141 -36.99 -5.12 -3.63
C VAL A 141 -38.48 -5.02 -3.93
N VAL A 142 -39.30 -5.20 -2.90
CA VAL A 142 -40.74 -4.97 -2.96
C VAL A 142 -41.13 -3.88 -1.98
N LEU A 143 -41.89 -2.89 -2.44
CA LEU A 143 -42.56 -1.90 -1.60
C LEU A 143 -44.07 -2.00 -1.74
N SER A 144 -44.79 -1.87 -0.63
CA SER A 144 -46.26 -1.76 -0.63
C SER A 144 -46.70 -0.40 -0.11
N TYR A 145 -47.67 0.21 -0.79
CA TYR A 145 -48.24 1.53 -0.44
C TYR A 145 -49.73 1.44 -0.05
N GLY A 146 -50.18 0.25 0.35
CA GLY A 146 -51.58 -0.02 0.67
C GLY A 146 -52.50 0.31 -0.50
N GLU A 147 -53.59 1.02 -0.24
CA GLU A 147 -54.61 1.39 -1.22
C GLU A 147 -54.15 2.48 -2.22
N SER A 148 -53.00 3.12 -1.98
CA SER A 148 -52.51 4.23 -2.80
C SER A 148 -51.43 3.76 -3.78
N GLY A 149 -51.55 4.13 -5.06
CA GLY A 149 -50.48 3.96 -6.04
C GLY A 149 -49.48 5.12 -5.94
N LYS A 150 -48.19 4.82 -5.79
CA LYS A 150 -47.11 5.82 -5.89
C LYS A 150 -46.23 5.56 -7.10
N VAL A 151 -45.64 6.63 -7.64
CA VAL A 151 -44.63 6.59 -8.70
C VAL A 151 -43.25 6.69 -8.07
N TYR A 152 -42.23 6.16 -8.74
CA TYR A 152 -40.84 6.25 -8.30
C TYR A 152 -40.43 7.70 -8.01
N SER A 153 -40.02 7.96 -6.78
CA SER A 153 -39.43 9.24 -6.40
C SER A 153 -37.95 9.28 -6.75
N ARG A 154 -37.40 10.48 -6.91
CA ARG A 154 -35.95 10.68 -7.09
C ARG A 154 -35.15 10.07 -5.93
N ASN A 155 -35.68 10.15 -4.70
CA ASN A 155 -35.08 9.55 -3.51
C ASN A 155 -35.09 8.02 -3.59
N TYR A 156 -36.16 7.39 -4.07
CA TYR A 156 -36.22 5.94 -4.23
C TYR A 156 -35.17 5.41 -5.22
N VAL A 157 -34.97 6.11 -6.35
CA VAL A 157 -33.96 5.74 -7.35
C VAL A 157 -32.55 5.88 -6.78
N LYS A 158 -32.27 6.97 -6.05
CA LYS A 158 -30.99 7.19 -5.38
C LYS A 158 -30.72 6.12 -4.32
N TRP A 159 -31.71 5.85 -3.46
CA TRP A 159 -31.64 4.81 -2.44
C TRP A 159 -31.32 3.44 -3.05
N LEU A 160 -32.08 3.05 -4.08
CA LEU A 160 -31.88 1.77 -4.77
C LEU A 160 -30.47 1.63 -5.36
N ARG A 161 -29.93 2.70 -5.96
CA ARG A 161 -28.58 2.69 -6.54
C ARG A 161 -27.51 2.52 -5.47
N THR A 162 -27.61 3.26 -4.37
CA THR A 162 -26.63 3.17 -3.29
C THR A 162 -26.66 1.80 -2.62
N ILE A 163 -27.84 1.23 -2.34
CA ILE A 163 -27.92 -0.12 -1.75
C ILE A 163 -27.37 -1.18 -2.72
N SER A 164 -27.63 -1.07 -4.03
CA SER A 164 -27.13 -2.03 -5.03
C SER A 164 -25.61 -1.96 -5.19
N CYS A 165 -25.04 -0.76 -5.14
CA CYS A 165 -23.57 -0.56 -5.16
C CYS A 165 -22.91 -1.14 -3.90
N ALA A 166 -23.46 -0.83 -2.72
CA ALA A 166 -22.97 -1.39 -1.46
C ALA A 166 -23.13 -2.93 -1.41
N LEU A 167 -24.17 -3.49 -2.02
CA LEU A 167 -24.38 -4.94 -2.13
C LEU A 167 -23.27 -5.64 -2.95
N GLU A 168 -22.82 -5.04 -4.05
CA GLU A 168 -21.67 -5.56 -4.82
C GLU A 168 -20.38 -5.51 -4.01
N LYS A 169 -20.12 -4.43 -3.24
CA LYS A 169 -18.97 -4.39 -2.34
C LYS A 169 -19.03 -5.53 -1.32
N GLN A 170 -20.19 -5.74 -0.68
CA GLN A 170 -20.38 -6.84 0.27
C GLN A 170 -20.14 -8.20 -0.41
N ARG A 171 -20.61 -8.40 -1.64
CA ARG A 171 -20.32 -9.61 -2.43
C ARG A 171 -18.83 -9.78 -2.71
N ARG A 172 -18.13 -8.74 -3.18
CA ARG A 172 -16.69 -8.82 -3.48
C ARG A 172 -15.85 -9.08 -2.23
N HIS A 173 -16.23 -8.51 -1.10
CA HIS A 173 -15.57 -8.79 0.17
C HIS A 173 -15.76 -10.25 0.58
N ILE A 174 -16.98 -10.79 0.44
CA ILE A 174 -17.27 -12.21 0.66
C ILE A 174 -16.47 -13.10 -0.31
N LEU A 175 -16.44 -12.77 -1.60
CA LEU A 175 -15.69 -13.53 -2.63
C LEU A 175 -14.17 -13.44 -2.46
N TYR A 176 -13.65 -12.27 -2.08
CA TYR A 176 -12.22 -12.11 -1.78
C TYR A 176 -11.84 -12.95 -0.57
N ASN A 177 -12.66 -12.94 0.48
CA ASN A 177 -12.48 -13.85 1.60
C ASN A 177 -12.57 -15.31 1.14
N ASP A 178 -13.54 -15.68 0.29
CA ASP A 178 -13.69 -17.03 -0.23
C ASP A 178 -12.47 -17.47 -1.10
N ALA A 179 -11.89 -16.58 -1.91
CA ALA A 179 -10.77 -16.82 -2.83
C ALA A 179 -9.39 -16.81 -2.13
N VAL A 180 -9.18 -15.88 -1.20
CA VAL A 180 -8.03 -15.90 -0.28
C VAL A 180 -8.06 -17.19 0.53
N THR A 181 -9.24 -17.68 0.89
CA THR A 181 -9.38 -18.97 1.53
C THR A 181 -9.02 -20.11 0.56
N ASP A 182 -9.30 -20.06 -0.75
CA ASP A 182 -9.04 -21.18 -1.69
C ASP A 182 -7.55 -21.42 -2.03
N ALA A 183 -6.74 -20.36 -2.11
CA ALA A 183 -5.29 -20.47 -2.22
C ALA A 183 -4.61 -20.85 -0.90
N GLN A 184 -5.23 -20.52 0.24
CA GLN A 184 -4.74 -20.85 1.58
C GLN A 184 -5.16 -22.25 2.06
N VAL A 185 -6.01 -22.98 1.31
CA VAL A 185 -6.52 -24.30 1.70
C VAL A 185 -5.91 -25.46 0.90
N ARG A 186 -5.02 -25.21 -0.06
CA ARG A 186 -4.35 -26.22 -0.88
C ARG A 186 -2.82 -26.15 -0.78
N ASP A 187 -2.17 -27.30 -0.99
CA ASP A 187 -0.72 -27.45 -1.08
C ASP A 187 -0.25 -27.14 -2.51
N SER A 188 0.79 -26.30 -2.63
CA SER A 188 1.27 -25.77 -3.91
C SER A 188 2.01 -26.80 -4.77
N LEU A 189 2.63 -27.82 -4.15
CA LEU A 189 3.40 -28.83 -4.86
C LEU A 189 2.51 -29.95 -5.42
N THR A 190 1.53 -30.41 -4.62
CA THR A 190 0.71 -31.59 -4.93
C THR A 190 -0.72 -31.25 -5.37
N GLY A 191 -1.20 -30.02 -5.14
CA GLY A 191 -2.56 -29.59 -5.43
C GLY A 191 -3.64 -30.14 -4.48
N LEU A 192 -3.25 -30.98 -3.51
CA LEU A 192 -4.10 -31.51 -2.45
C LEU A 192 -4.54 -30.42 -1.48
N LEU A 193 -5.47 -30.73 -0.57
CA LEU A 193 -5.79 -29.80 0.52
C LEU A 193 -4.61 -29.71 1.49
N ASN A 194 -4.49 -28.57 2.15
CA ASN A 194 -3.64 -28.43 3.33
C ASN A 194 -4.49 -28.48 4.61
N MET A 195 -3.85 -28.37 5.78
CA MET A 195 -4.55 -28.42 7.08
C MET A 195 -5.71 -27.42 7.21
N ARG A 196 -5.56 -26.22 6.64
CA ARG A 196 -6.60 -25.20 6.66
C ARG A 196 -7.81 -25.61 5.80
N GLY A 197 -7.55 -26.27 4.67
CA GLY A 197 -8.58 -26.82 3.79
C GLY A 197 -9.35 -27.97 4.39
N TYR A 198 -8.64 -28.86 5.07
CA TYR A 198 -9.22 -29.91 5.87
C TYR A 198 -10.22 -29.36 6.90
N VAL A 199 -9.79 -28.42 7.75
CA VAL A 199 -10.65 -27.87 8.82
C VAL A 199 -11.90 -27.22 8.21
N ARG A 200 -11.75 -26.45 7.12
CA ARG A 200 -12.88 -25.81 6.44
C ARG A 200 -13.88 -26.83 5.91
N ILE A 201 -13.44 -27.75 5.04
CA ILE A 201 -14.33 -28.70 4.37
C ILE A 201 -14.97 -29.66 5.36
N MET A 202 -14.23 -30.13 6.38
CA MET A 202 -14.79 -31.03 7.37
C MET A 202 -15.73 -30.31 8.33
N THR A 203 -15.51 -29.03 8.65
CA THR A 203 -16.50 -28.24 9.41
C THR A 203 -17.82 -28.14 8.64
N GLU A 204 -17.78 -27.97 7.32
CA GLU A 204 -18.99 -27.94 6.48
C GLU A 204 -19.65 -29.32 6.34
N ARG A 205 -18.86 -30.38 6.10
CA ARG A 205 -19.36 -31.75 5.91
C ARG A 205 -19.92 -32.38 7.20
N CYS A 206 -19.38 -32.03 8.36
CA CYS A 206 -19.82 -32.58 9.64
C CYS A 206 -21.11 -31.95 10.18
N GLY A 207 -21.58 -30.82 9.62
CA GLY A 207 -22.90 -30.25 9.91
C GLY A 207 -23.20 -30.04 11.39
N LYS A 208 -24.41 -30.43 11.85
CA LYS A 208 -24.78 -30.41 13.28
C LYS A 208 -24.09 -31.59 13.98
N PHE A 209 -22.94 -31.34 14.60
CA PHE A 209 -22.29 -32.24 15.56
C PHE A 209 -23.35 -32.76 16.57
N ASN A 210 -23.50 -34.10 16.67
CA ASN A 210 -24.37 -34.89 17.58
C ASN A 210 -25.06 -36.12 16.95
N ASP A 211 -24.64 -36.64 15.79
CA ASP A 211 -25.07 -37.98 15.36
C ASP A 211 -24.10 -39.06 15.87
N PRO A 212 -24.46 -39.84 16.92
CA PRO A 212 -23.57 -40.84 17.49
C PRO A 212 -23.24 -41.99 16.54
N LYS A 213 -23.95 -42.13 15.42
CA LYS A 213 -23.69 -43.20 14.42
C LYS A 213 -22.63 -42.82 13.38
N LYS A 214 -22.14 -41.58 13.40
CA LYS A 214 -21.13 -41.07 12.45
C LYS A 214 -19.77 -40.91 13.14
N LEU A 215 -18.74 -41.52 12.56
CA LEU A 215 -17.36 -41.41 13.00
C LEU A 215 -16.55 -40.58 12.01
N LEU A 216 -15.69 -39.70 12.51
CA LEU A 216 -14.60 -39.13 11.73
C LEU A 216 -13.46 -40.14 11.71
N ARG A 217 -13.00 -40.53 10.51
CA ARG A 217 -11.83 -41.37 10.32
C ARG A 217 -10.68 -40.54 9.74
N ILE A 218 -9.49 -40.69 10.32
CA ILE A 218 -8.23 -40.19 9.76
C ILE A 218 -7.29 -41.36 9.52
N ILE A 219 -6.77 -41.48 8.31
CA ILE A 219 -5.67 -42.37 7.95
C ILE A 219 -4.43 -41.50 7.73
N SER A 220 -3.51 -41.47 8.69
CA SER A 220 -2.24 -40.75 8.59
C SER A 220 -1.23 -41.56 7.79
N ILE A 221 -0.43 -40.89 6.94
CA ILE A 221 0.44 -41.51 5.92
C ILE A 221 1.78 -40.76 5.86
N ASP A 222 2.91 -41.46 5.96
CA ASP A 222 4.27 -40.90 5.91
C ASP A 222 5.11 -41.62 4.84
N VAL A 223 5.96 -40.90 4.11
CA VAL A 223 6.86 -41.52 3.13
C VAL A 223 8.11 -42.06 3.81
N GLU A 224 8.42 -43.34 3.60
CA GLU A 224 9.65 -43.94 4.11
C GLU A 224 10.89 -43.42 3.35
N ASN A 225 11.88 -42.92 4.10
CA ASN A 225 13.22 -42.56 3.59
C ASN A 225 13.23 -41.55 2.42
N LEU A 226 12.30 -40.58 2.40
CA LEU A 226 12.31 -39.51 1.40
C LEU A 226 13.64 -38.72 1.42
N ARG A 227 14.25 -38.55 2.61
CA ARG A 227 15.56 -37.90 2.76
C ARG A 227 16.65 -38.64 1.99
N GLY A 228 16.72 -39.97 2.06
CA GLY A 228 17.68 -40.75 1.30
C GLY A 228 17.50 -40.61 -0.22
N ILE A 229 16.26 -40.46 -0.69
CA ILE A 229 15.96 -40.18 -2.09
C ILE A 229 16.47 -38.78 -2.48
N ASN A 230 16.19 -37.77 -1.66
CA ASN A 230 16.67 -36.40 -1.89
C ASN A 230 18.19 -36.28 -1.88
N ASP A 231 18.85 -36.95 -0.94
CA ASP A 231 20.31 -36.90 -0.79
C ASP A 231 21.03 -37.62 -1.96
N THR A 232 20.41 -38.64 -2.54
CA THR A 232 20.99 -39.43 -3.64
C THR A 232 20.65 -38.88 -5.03
N TYR A 233 19.42 -38.42 -5.24
CA TYR A 233 18.88 -38.06 -6.56
C TYR A 233 18.48 -36.57 -6.69
N GLY A 234 18.54 -35.81 -5.60
CA GLY A 234 18.22 -34.39 -5.54
C GLY A 234 16.74 -34.09 -5.28
N TYR A 235 16.48 -32.89 -4.76
CA TYR A 235 15.13 -32.43 -4.36
C TYR A 235 14.09 -32.45 -5.49
N ALA A 236 14.50 -32.19 -6.73
CA ALA A 236 13.59 -32.23 -7.87
C ALA A 236 13.00 -33.63 -8.12
N GLU A 237 13.71 -34.69 -7.72
CA GLU A 237 13.23 -36.07 -7.83
C GLU A 237 12.31 -36.42 -6.66
N GLY A 238 12.63 -35.98 -5.44
CA GLY A 238 11.72 -36.11 -4.29
C GLY A 238 10.39 -35.39 -4.48
N ASP A 239 10.39 -34.22 -5.12
CA ASP A 239 9.18 -33.48 -5.46
C ASP A 239 8.26 -34.29 -6.41
N LYS A 240 8.83 -35.00 -7.39
CA LYS A 240 8.06 -35.87 -8.29
C LYS A 240 7.46 -37.06 -7.54
N VAL A 241 8.19 -37.64 -6.59
CA VAL A 241 7.68 -38.72 -5.74
C VAL A 241 6.47 -38.26 -4.95
N LEU A 242 6.52 -37.07 -4.34
CA LEU A 242 5.42 -36.49 -3.58
C LEU A 242 4.20 -36.16 -4.45
N GLN A 243 4.42 -35.67 -5.67
CA GLN A 243 3.36 -35.42 -6.64
C GLN A 243 2.68 -36.72 -7.10
N ALA A 244 3.46 -37.73 -7.46
CA ALA A 244 2.95 -39.04 -7.87
C ALA A 244 2.17 -39.71 -6.73
N LEU A 245 2.68 -39.61 -5.50
CA LEU A 245 2.00 -40.11 -4.31
C LEU A 245 0.68 -39.37 -4.08
N GLY A 246 0.64 -38.04 -4.22
CA GLY A 246 -0.60 -37.27 -4.04
C GLY A 246 -1.72 -37.67 -5.01
N VAL A 247 -1.38 -37.95 -6.27
CA VAL A 247 -2.32 -38.48 -7.28
C VAL A 247 -2.80 -39.88 -6.90
N ALA A 248 -1.87 -40.75 -6.47
CA ALA A 248 -2.16 -42.09 -6.01
C ALA A 248 -3.10 -42.13 -4.80
N LEU A 249 -2.82 -41.32 -3.77
CA LEU A 249 -3.65 -41.22 -2.57
C LEU A 249 -5.05 -40.73 -2.91
N SER A 250 -5.19 -39.79 -3.86
CA SER A 250 -6.48 -39.32 -4.35
C SER A 250 -7.29 -40.41 -5.05
N GLY A 251 -6.63 -41.33 -5.77
CA GLY A 251 -7.27 -42.49 -6.38
C GLY A 251 -7.67 -43.58 -5.37
N ALA A 252 -6.96 -43.68 -4.24
CA ALA A 252 -7.27 -44.61 -3.16
C ALA A 252 -8.39 -44.13 -2.22
N ALA A 253 -8.61 -42.81 -2.14
CA ALA A 253 -9.64 -42.20 -1.30
C ALA A 253 -11.07 -42.59 -1.75
N GLY A 254 -12.01 -42.68 -0.82
CA GLY A 254 -13.44 -42.83 -1.12
C GLY A 254 -14.08 -41.58 -1.73
N GLU A 255 -15.26 -41.73 -2.34
CA GLU A 255 -15.98 -40.65 -3.05
C GLU A 255 -16.27 -39.43 -2.15
N ASN A 256 -16.40 -39.65 -0.84
CA ASN A 256 -16.65 -38.60 0.16
C ASN A 256 -15.44 -38.32 1.07
N ASP A 257 -14.27 -38.86 0.75
CA ASP A 257 -13.05 -38.60 1.49
C ASP A 257 -12.36 -37.35 0.95
N ILE A 258 -11.44 -36.81 1.74
CA ILE A 258 -10.52 -35.77 1.31
C ILE A 258 -9.09 -36.20 1.61
N VAL A 259 -8.18 -35.84 0.71
CA VAL A 259 -6.75 -36.11 0.85
C VAL A 259 -6.05 -34.79 1.15
N VAL A 260 -5.20 -34.82 2.18
CA VAL A 260 -4.57 -33.65 2.75
C VAL A 260 -3.07 -33.90 2.83
N ARG A 261 -2.27 -32.92 2.44
CA ARG A 261 -0.83 -32.88 2.73
C ARG A 261 -0.59 -31.92 3.88
N VAL A 262 0.09 -32.40 4.92
CA VAL A 262 0.36 -31.61 6.13
C VAL A 262 1.60 -30.75 5.92
N SER A 263 2.73 -31.40 5.65
CA SER A 263 4.03 -30.80 5.36
C SER A 263 5.00 -31.90 4.90
N GLY A 264 6.07 -31.56 4.18
CA GLY A 264 7.13 -32.52 3.84
C GLY A 264 6.62 -33.82 3.18
N ASP A 265 6.91 -34.94 3.83
CA ASP A 265 6.51 -36.32 3.52
C ASP A 265 5.19 -36.78 4.15
N GLU A 266 4.47 -35.89 4.85
CA GLU A 266 3.28 -36.25 5.61
C GLU A 266 1.95 -35.94 4.88
N PHE A 267 1.08 -36.95 4.85
CA PHE A 267 -0.25 -36.91 4.26
C PHE A 267 -1.27 -37.53 5.22
N PHE A 268 -2.55 -37.23 5.02
CA PHE A 268 -3.63 -38.06 5.58
C PHE A 268 -4.88 -38.05 4.70
N ILE A 269 -5.71 -39.07 4.89
CA ILE A 269 -7.04 -39.18 4.30
C ILE A 269 -8.08 -39.04 5.40
N ALA A 270 -8.99 -38.09 5.24
CA ALA A 270 -10.10 -37.85 6.16
C ALA A 270 -11.45 -38.21 5.53
N GLY A 271 -12.30 -38.90 6.28
CA GLY A 271 -13.63 -39.32 5.84
C GLY A 271 -14.62 -39.40 7.00
N VAL A 272 -15.91 -39.25 6.70
CA VAL A 272 -16.98 -39.53 7.66
C VAL A 272 -17.60 -40.88 7.31
N ILE A 273 -17.51 -41.83 8.24
CA ILE A 273 -17.99 -43.20 8.07
C ILE A 273 -19.10 -43.51 9.07
N ASP A 274 -19.94 -44.50 8.75
CA ASP A 274 -20.92 -45.02 9.70
C ASP A 274 -20.25 -45.99 10.67
N GLU A 275 -20.63 -45.94 11.94
CA GLU A 275 -20.15 -46.87 12.96
C GLU A 275 -20.46 -48.32 12.54
N GLY A 276 -19.41 -49.15 12.41
CA GLY A 276 -19.52 -50.55 11.96
C GLY A 276 -19.54 -50.76 10.44
N SER A 277 -19.38 -49.70 9.63
CA SER A 277 -19.19 -49.83 8.18
C SER A 277 -17.82 -50.42 7.82
N PHE A 278 -17.76 -51.18 6.72
CA PHE A 278 -16.50 -51.71 6.19
C PHE A 278 -15.71 -50.58 5.51
N ASP A 279 -14.49 -50.35 5.99
CA ASP A 279 -13.57 -49.38 5.41
C ASP A 279 -12.53 -50.07 4.51
N ASP A 280 -12.67 -49.86 3.20
CA ASP A 280 -11.82 -50.46 2.17
C ASP A 280 -10.66 -49.55 1.73
N VAL A 281 -10.57 -48.32 2.24
CA VAL A 281 -9.50 -47.36 1.90
C VAL A 281 -8.10 -47.90 2.21
N PRO A 282 -7.83 -48.55 3.37
CA PRO A 282 -6.52 -49.14 3.65
C PRO A 282 -6.07 -50.18 2.63
N SER A 283 -6.98 -51.04 2.14
CA SER A 283 -6.65 -52.06 1.13
C SER A 283 -6.38 -51.45 -0.25
N ARG A 284 -7.09 -50.36 -0.59
CA ARG A 284 -6.86 -49.59 -1.82
C ARG A 284 -5.50 -48.87 -1.76
N LEU A 285 -5.13 -48.31 -0.61
CA LEU A 285 -3.82 -47.68 -0.42
C LEU A 285 -2.65 -48.63 -0.69
N SER A 286 -2.67 -49.83 -0.12
CA SER A 286 -1.61 -50.83 -0.36
C SER A 286 -1.47 -51.17 -1.86
N SER A 287 -2.60 -51.36 -2.55
CA SER A 287 -2.61 -51.69 -3.99
C SER A 287 -2.03 -50.57 -4.86
N VAL A 288 -2.28 -49.32 -4.50
CA VAL A 288 -1.80 -48.16 -5.25
C VAL A 288 -0.29 -47.92 -5.03
N VAL A 289 0.21 -48.14 -3.81
CA VAL A 289 1.65 -48.06 -3.51
C VAL A 289 2.43 -49.14 -4.26
N ASP A 290 1.91 -50.37 -4.30
CA ASP A 290 2.49 -51.45 -5.10
C ASP A 290 2.57 -51.10 -6.59
N SER A 291 1.54 -50.42 -7.11
CA SER A 291 1.53 -49.93 -8.49
C SER A 291 2.59 -48.85 -8.75
N ILE A 292 2.84 -47.94 -7.81
CA ILE A 292 3.92 -46.94 -7.92
C ILE A 292 5.28 -47.63 -8.02
N ASN A 293 5.52 -48.61 -7.14
CA ASN A 293 6.77 -49.38 -7.10
C ASN A 293 6.97 -50.26 -8.34
N HIS A 294 5.89 -50.66 -9.03
CA HIS A 294 6.01 -51.41 -10.28
C HIS A 294 6.44 -50.54 -11.46
N HIS A 295 6.13 -49.23 -11.44
CA HIS A 295 6.47 -48.29 -12.51
C HIS A 295 7.86 -47.65 -12.33
N ASN A 296 8.42 -47.66 -11.12
CA ASN A 296 9.72 -47.06 -10.82
C ASN A 296 10.71 -48.13 -10.32
N GLN A 297 11.67 -48.53 -11.16
CA GLN A 297 12.60 -49.64 -10.86
C GLN A 297 13.91 -49.20 -10.17
N GLU A 298 14.13 -47.89 -10.03
CA GLU A 298 15.39 -47.33 -9.54
C GLU A 298 15.43 -47.25 -8.00
N TYR A 299 14.28 -47.01 -7.36
CA TYR A 299 14.09 -47.04 -5.91
C TYR A 299 12.62 -47.36 -5.57
N GLY A 300 12.39 -47.99 -4.42
CA GLY A 300 11.05 -48.26 -3.90
C GLY A 300 10.53 -47.11 -3.03
N VAL A 301 9.26 -46.75 -3.22
CA VAL A 301 8.49 -45.84 -2.38
C VAL A 301 7.60 -46.67 -1.45
N ASN A 302 7.90 -46.65 -0.16
CA ASN A 302 7.08 -47.26 0.87
C ASN A 302 6.40 -46.17 1.70
N ILE A 303 5.30 -46.53 2.37
CA ILE A 303 4.58 -45.63 3.26
C ILE A 303 4.30 -46.27 4.62
N TYR A 304 4.34 -45.46 5.67
CA TYR A 304 3.82 -45.82 6.99
C TYR A 304 2.40 -45.29 7.14
N THR A 305 1.48 -46.12 7.66
CA THR A 305 0.08 -45.71 7.85
C THR A 305 -0.43 -46.01 9.25
N ALA A 306 -1.33 -45.16 9.77
CA ALA A 306 -2.15 -45.47 10.93
C ALA A 306 -3.57 -44.92 10.72
N SER A 307 -4.57 -45.74 11.05
CA SER A 307 -5.99 -45.37 10.97
C SER A 307 -6.56 -45.19 12.37
N ILE A 308 -7.21 -44.07 12.61
CA ILE A 308 -7.98 -43.81 13.83
C ILE A 308 -9.37 -43.29 13.47
N SER A 309 -10.36 -43.64 14.29
CA SER A 309 -11.71 -43.13 14.15
C SER A 309 -12.26 -42.67 15.50
N ALA A 310 -12.97 -41.55 15.52
CA ALA A 310 -13.64 -41.05 16.72
C ALA A 310 -15.05 -40.53 16.41
N PRO A 311 -16.01 -40.63 17.36
CA PRO A 311 -17.34 -40.05 17.20
C PRO A 311 -17.30 -38.54 16.98
N LEU A 312 -18.18 -38.03 16.12
CA LEU A 312 -18.32 -36.59 15.83
C LEU A 312 -19.14 -35.88 16.93
N THR A 313 -18.58 -35.79 18.15
CA THR A 313 -19.23 -35.17 19.31
C THR A 313 -19.21 -33.65 19.27
N ASP A 314 -18.07 -33.07 18.89
CA ASP A 314 -17.86 -31.63 18.86
C ASP A 314 -16.73 -31.25 17.89
N ARG A 315 -16.61 -29.95 17.61
CA ARG A 315 -15.65 -29.41 16.64
C ARG A 315 -14.19 -29.72 17.00
N SER A 316 -13.85 -29.90 18.28
CA SER A 316 -12.48 -30.17 18.71
C SER A 316 -11.95 -31.52 18.25
N VAL A 317 -12.82 -32.45 17.88
CA VAL A 317 -12.45 -33.74 17.28
C VAL A 317 -11.79 -33.53 15.90
N LEU A 318 -12.26 -32.54 15.12
CA LEU A 318 -11.66 -32.21 13.83
C LEU A 318 -10.19 -31.79 13.99
N ASP A 319 -9.88 -31.03 15.04
CA ASP A 319 -8.53 -30.52 15.26
C ASP A 319 -7.61 -31.58 15.87
N LYS A 320 -8.10 -32.35 16.85
CA LYS A 320 -7.26 -33.28 17.63
C LYS A 320 -6.96 -34.60 16.91
N LEU A 321 -7.93 -35.12 16.15
CA LEU A 321 -7.84 -36.48 15.61
C LEU A 321 -6.71 -36.66 14.58
N PRO A 322 -6.41 -35.69 13.70
CA PRO A 322 -5.25 -35.79 12.80
C PRO A 322 -3.90 -35.89 13.52
N TYR A 323 -3.71 -35.13 14.61
CA TYR A 323 -2.49 -35.21 15.40
C TYR A 323 -2.37 -36.54 16.16
N GLU A 324 -3.49 -37.05 16.70
CA GLU A 324 -3.49 -38.38 17.32
C GLU A 324 -3.20 -39.47 16.29
N ALA A 325 -3.76 -39.38 15.08
CA ALA A 325 -3.45 -40.31 14.00
C ALA A 325 -1.97 -40.28 13.61
N ALA A 326 -1.38 -39.08 13.51
CA ALA A 326 0.04 -38.89 13.24
C ALA A 326 0.91 -39.43 14.37
N TYR A 327 0.53 -39.19 15.64
CA TYR A 327 1.22 -39.71 16.81
C TYR A 327 1.18 -41.25 16.85
N GLN A 328 0.01 -41.86 16.61
CA GLN A 328 -0.11 -43.32 16.49
C GLN A 328 0.73 -43.87 15.34
N ARG A 329 0.73 -43.21 14.18
CA ARG A 329 1.61 -43.55 13.05
C ARG A 329 3.08 -43.48 13.47
N THR A 330 3.50 -42.45 14.20
CA THR A 330 4.86 -42.34 14.73
C THR A 330 5.18 -43.45 15.73
N LEU A 331 4.25 -43.87 16.58
CA LEU A 331 4.44 -45.04 17.44
C LEU A 331 4.56 -46.34 16.64
N THR A 332 3.78 -46.49 15.56
CA THR A 332 3.90 -47.64 14.64
C THR A 332 5.22 -47.58 13.86
N LYS A 333 5.66 -46.39 13.42
CA LYS A 333 6.96 -46.13 12.80
C LYS A 333 8.06 -46.44 13.78
N ASP A 334 7.99 -45.99 15.03
CA ASP A 334 8.94 -46.32 16.10
C ASP A 334 8.93 -47.79 16.47
N ASN A 335 7.79 -48.49 16.43
CA ASN A 335 7.72 -49.92 16.66
C ASN A 335 8.25 -50.73 15.47
N HIS A 336 8.02 -50.29 14.23
CA HIS A 336 8.64 -50.87 13.02
C HIS A 336 10.13 -50.58 12.97
N THR A 337 10.53 -49.37 13.37
CA THR A 337 11.92 -48.93 13.47
C THR A 337 12.60 -49.60 14.67
N LYS A 338 11.90 -49.91 15.77
CA LYS A 338 12.42 -50.74 16.88
C LYS A 338 12.48 -52.22 16.50
N MET A 339 11.53 -52.75 15.71
CA MET A 339 11.58 -54.14 15.21
C MET A 339 12.65 -54.34 14.13
N HIS A 340 12.92 -53.34 13.28
CA HIS A 340 14.06 -53.36 12.34
C HIS A 340 15.39 -52.95 13.00
N LYS A 341 15.41 -52.06 14.00
CA LYS A 341 16.60 -51.74 14.82
C LYS A 341 16.96 -52.84 15.83
N THR A 342 16.08 -53.81 16.09
CA THR A 342 16.47 -55.05 16.79
C THR A 342 17.14 -56.08 15.87
N ALA A 343 17.20 -55.86 14.56
CA ALA A 343 17.90 -56.73 13.64
C ALA A 343 19.17 -56.10 13.05
N ASP A 344 19.22 -54.80 12.76
CA ASP A 344 20.43 -54.17 12.21
C ASP A 344 20.49 -52.66 12.59
N VAL A 345 21.70 -52.17 12.90
CA VAL A 345 22.07 -50.78 13.25
C VAL A 345 22.00 -50.40 14.75
N SER A 346 22.79 -51.16 15.52
CA SER A 346 23.88 -50.73 16.42
C SER A 346 23.69 -49.61 17.46
N ALA A 347 23.89 -50.03 18.72
CA ALA A 347 24.33 -49.22 19.84
C ALA A 347 25.81 -48.74 19.71
N GLU A 348 26.28 -48.41 18.49
CA GLU A 348 27.71 -48.16 18.19
C GLU A 348 28.05 -46.74 17.68
N THR A 349 27.12 -45.77 17.69
CA THR A 349 27.36 -44.46 17.03
C THR A 349 27.69 -43.26 17.94
N PHE A 350 27.68 -43.41 19.27
CA PHE A 350 28.03 -42.32 20.19
C PHE A 350 29.28 -42.65 20.99
N ASP A 351 30.23 -41.70 21.04
CA ASP A 351 31.44 -41.84 21.85
C ASP A 351 31.07 -41.95 23.35
N PRO A 352 31.42 -43.06 24.03
CA PRO A 352 31.18 -43.22 25.46
C PRO A 352 31.79 -42.10 26.31
N GLU A 353 32.92 -41.52 25.89
CA GLU A 353 33.59 -40.43 26.61
C GLU A 353 32.77 -39.13 26.54
N GLU A 354 32.33 -38.71 25.34
CA GLU A 354 31.47 -37.52 25.16
C GLU A 354 30.16 -37.65 25.94
N ARG A 355 29.54 -38.84 25.94
CA ARG A 355 28.32 -39.11 26.71
C ARG A 355 28.56 -38.93 28.21
N GLN A 356 29.67 -39.44 28.74
CA GLN A 356 30.01 -39.29 30.17
C GLN A 356 30.30 -37.82 30.53
N GLN A 357 30.94 -37.09 29.63
CA GLN A 357 31.20 -35.65 29.78
C GLN A 357 29.92 -34.83 29.81
N VAL A 358 28.95 -35.10 28.91
CA VAL A 358 27.64 -34.42 28.91
C VAL A 358 26.86 -34.70 30.19
N VAL A 359 26.86 -35.94 30.68
CA VAL A 359 26.22 -36.29 31.96
C VAL A 359 26.85 -35.51 33.13
N ARG A 360 28.17 -35.39 33.16
CA ARG A 360 28.88 -34.62 34.19
C ARG A 360 28.57 -33.12 34.10
N LEU A 361 28.63 -32.55 32.89
CA LEU A 361 28.29 -31.15 32.60
C LEU A 361 26.89 -30.78 33.11
N LEU A 362 25.90 -31.64 32.85
CA LEU A 362 24.51 -31.47 33.29
C LEU A 362 24.37 -31.57 34.81
N ASN A 363 24.97 -32.60 35.43
CA ASN A 363 24.82 -32.84 36.87
C ASN A 363 25.53 -31.79 37.74
N GLU A 364 26.68 -31.28 37.29
CA GLU A 364 27.49 -30.31 38.03
C GLU A 364 27.20 -28.85 37.59
N ASN A 365 26.28 -28.62 36.64
CA ASN A 365 25.95 -27.30 36.07
C ASN A 365 27.19 -26.51 35.60
N LEU A 366 28.07 -27.15 34.81
CA LEU A 366 29.36 -26.60 34.38
C LEU A 366 29.29 -25.81 33.06
N PHE A 367 28.12 -25.24 32.75
CA PHE A 367 27.92 -24.42 31.56
C PHE A 367 28.62 -23.06 31.70
N SER A 368 29.36 -22.66 30.67
CA SER A 368 29.84 -21.28 30.51
C SER A 368 29.13 -20.59 29.35
N TYR A 369 29.24 -19.26 29.27
CA TYR A 369 28.57 -18.45 28.25
C TYR A 369 29.53 -17.43 27.67
N ASN A 370 29.50 -17.29 26.34
CA ASN A 370 30.09 -16.16 25.65
C ASN A 370 28.97 -15.21 25.21
N PHE A 371 29.27 -13.91 25.15
CA PHE A 371 28.34 -12.87 24.77
C PHE A 371 28.75 -12.26 23.43
N GLN A 372 27.82 -12.17 22.50
CA GLN A 372 28.02 -11.47 21.23
C GLN A 372 27.18 -10.19 21.20
N PRO A 373 27.73 -9.02 20.86
CA PRO A 373 26.95 -7.80 20.77
C PRO A 373 26.06 -7.79 19.53
N ILE A 374 24.86 -7.25 19.71
CA ILE A 374 23.89 -6.89 18.67
C ILE A 374 23.91 -5.36 18.58
N VAL A 375 24.12 -4.85 17.37
CA VAL A 375 24.39 -3.43 17.12
C VAL A 375 23.20 -2.77 16.43
N SER A 376 22.91 -1.54 16.82
CA SER A 376 21.95 -0.67 16.13
C SER A 376 22.44 -0.36 14.72
N ALA A 377 21.60 -0.67 13.73
CA ALA A 377 21.90 -0.37 12.35
C ALA A 377 21.91 1.13 12.06
N LYS A 378 21.46 2.00 12.96
CA LYS A 378 21.35 3.46 12.74
C LYS A 378 22.63 4.21 13.07
N ASP A 379 23.24 3.89 14.21
CA ASP A 379 24.32 4.68 14.80
C ASP A 379 25.55 3.85 15.21
N GLY A 380 25.49 2.52 15.05
CA GLY A 380 26.56 1.62 15.45
C GLY A 380 26.67 1.38 16.96
N SER A 381 25.70 1.84 17.75
CA SER A 381 25.70 1.61 19.20
C SER A 381 25.33 0.16 19.56
N VAL A 382 25.91 -0.39 20.62
CA VAL A 382 25.55 -1.75 21.09
C VAL A 382 24.17 -1.70 21.74
N PHE A 383 23.20 -2.36 21.10
CA PHE A 383 21.80 -2.43 21.52
C PHE A 383 21.56 -3.54 22.55
N ALA A 384 22.17 -4.70 22.32
CA ALA A 384 21.95 -5.90 23.13
C ALA A 384 23.14 -6.88 23.06
N TYR A 385 23.04 -7.98 23.81
CA TYR A 385 23.97 -9.10 23.76
C TYR A 385 23.22 -10.42 23.62
N GLU A 386 23.75 -11.37 22.86
CA GLU A 386 23.27 -12.75 22.82
C GLU A 386 24.15 -13.65 23.67
N ALA A 387 23.54 -14.45 24.56
CA ALA A 387 24.22 -15.42 25.40
C ALA A 387 24.34 -16.79 24.72
N LEU A 388 25.56 -17.16 24.36
CA LEU A 388 25.87 -18.40 23.64
C LEU A 388 26.52 -19.43 24.57
N MET A 389 25.83 -20.55 24.79
CA MET A 389 26.28 -21.66 25.65
C MET A 389 27.62 -22.26 25.19
N ARG A 390 28.48 -22.60 26.15
CA ARG A 390 29.78 -23.27 25.96
C ARG A 390 29.98 -24.33 27.05
N SER A 391 30.76 -25.36 26.74
CA SER A 391 31.07 -26.45 27.66
C SER A 391 32.28 -26.16 28.57
N GLY A 392 32.82 -24.94 28.62
CA GLY A 392 34.12 -24.67 29.23
C GLY A 392 35.31 -25.35 28.51
N GLU A 393 36.54 -24.94 28.86
CA GLU A 393 37.77 -25.48 28.23
C GLU A 393 38.07 -26.94 28.59
N GLU A 394 37.51 -27.45 29.70
CA GLU A 394 37.71 -28.82 30.20
C GLU A 394 37.07 -29.88 29.28
N PHE A 395 35.91 -29.60 28.69
CA PHE A 395 35.12 -30.59 27.95
C PHE A 395 35.21 -30.44 26.42
N ARG A 396 35.43 -29.21 25.90
CA ARG A 396 35.52 -28.90 24.44
C ARG A 396 34.39 -29.47 23.57
N LEU A 397 33.19 -29.62 24.13
CA LEU A 397 32.01 -30.11 23.42
C LEU A 397 31.32 -28.96 22.68
N SER A 398 30.86 -29.22 21.46
CA SER A 398 30.05 -28.25 20.72
C SER A 398 28.63 -28.15 21.30
N PRO A 399 27.95 -27.00 21.23
CA PRO A 399 26.56 -26.89 21.67
C PRO A 399 25.63 -27.93 21.01
N LEU A 400 25.81 -28.20 19.71
CA LEU A 400 25.04 -29.20 18.98
C LEU A 400 25.26 -30.62 19.54
N THR A 401 26.51 -30.95 19.88
CA THR A 401 26.87 -32.23 20.52
C THR A 401 26.18 -32.36 21.88
N ILE A 402 26.20 -31.31 22.70
CA ILE A 402 25.54 -31.31 24.03
C ILE A 402 24.04 -31.54 23.87
N LEU A 403 23.38 -30.81 22.97
CA LEU A 403 21.94 -30.94 22.72
C LEU A 403 21.58 -32.35 22.20
N SER A 404 22.33 -32.89 21.23
CA SER A 404 22.09 -34.22 20.67
C SER A 404 22.23 -35.33 21.72
N HIS A 405 23.24 -35.25 22.59
CA HIS A 405 23.39 -36.21 23.68
C HIS A 405 22.36 -36.02 24.79
N ALA A 406 22.01 -34.79 25.13
CA ALA A 406 20.97 -34.50 26.12
C ALA A 406 19.60 -35.01 25.65
N GLU A 407 19.29 -34.91 24.36
CA GLU A 407 18.10 -35.50 23.75
C GLU A 407 18.12 -37.03 23.83
N ALA A 408 19.22 -37.67 23.44
CA ALA A 408 19.39 -39.13 23.55
C ALA A 408 19.35 -39.64 25.01
N LEU A 409 19.53 -38.75 25.99
CA LEU A 409 19.47 -39.03 27.43
C LEU A 409 18.12 -38.62 28.06
N ASP A 410 17.20 -38.00 27.30
CA ASP A 410 15.95 -37.44 27.79
C ASP A 410 16.16 -36.37 28.90
N ARG A 411 17.18 -35.52 28.72
CA ARG A 411 17.66 -34.51 29.68
C ARG A 411 17.68 -33.08 29.10
N LEU A 412 17.01 -32.81 27.98
CA LEU A 412 16.96 -31.46 27.36
C LEU A 412 16.38 -30.40 28.30
N GLN A 413 15.42 -30.77 29.15
CA GLN A 413 14.82 -29.87 30.15
C GLN A 413 15.85 -29.36 31.17
N ASP A 414 16.88 -30.15 31.48
CA ASP A 414 17.93 -29.72 32.39
C ASP A 414 18.85 -28.69 31.74
N VAL A 415 19.09 -28.80 30.43
CA VAL A 415 19.81 -27.78 29.65
C VAL A 415 19.05 -26.46 29.71
N GLU A 416 17.75 -26.47 29.39
CA GLU A 416 16.88 -25.29 29.44
C GLU A 416 16.91 -24.62 30.82
N LYS A 417 16.78 -25.41 31.89
CA LYS A 417 16.84 -24.93 33.27
C LYS A 417 18.18 -24.30 33.61
N CYS A 418 19.29 -25.00 33.33
CA CYS A 418 20.62 -24.47 33.56
C CYS A 418 20.87 -23.18 32.77
N THR A 419 20.46 -23.12 31.51
CA THR A 419 20.61 -21.94 30.65
C THR A 419 19.86 -20.74 31.19
N MET A 420 18.59 -20.89 31.51
CA MET A 420 17.78 -19.80 32.05
C MET A 420 18.30 -19.30 33.41
N PHE A 421 18.63 -20.19 34.34
CA PHE A 421 19.14 -19.76 35.66
C PHE A 421 20.53 -19.12 35.58
N ASN A 422 21.46 -19.67 34.80
CA ASN A 422 22.83 -19.16 34.75
C ASN A 422 22.92 -17.80 34.06
N THR A 423 22.19 -17.61 32.95
CA THR A 423 22.19 -16.35 32.20
C THR A 423 21.49 -15.22 32.96
N LEU A 424 20.37 -15.51 33.65
CA LEU A 424 19.68 -14.51 34.50
C LEU A 424 20.50 -14.16 35.74
N ARG A 425 21.17 -15.15 36.36
CA ARG A 425 22.11 -14.89 37.44
C ARG A 425 23.23 -13.95 36.97
N PHE A 426 23.81 -14.22 35.81
CA PHE A 426 24.84 -13.37 35.22
C PHE A 426 24.30 -11.95 34.98
N ALA A 427 23.12 -11.79 34.39
CA ALA A 427 22.50 -10.49 34.14
C ALA A 427 22.25 -9.70 35.44
N LYS A 428 21.84 -10.39 36.52
CA LYS A 428 21.61 -9.80 37.84
C LYS A 428 22.90 -9.33 38.50
N GLU A 429 23.95 -10.14 38.46
CA GLU A 429 25.25 -9.82 39.05
C GLU A 429 25.98 -8.71 38.26
N ASN A 430 25.71 -8.57 36.96
CA ASN A 430 26.44 -7.70 36.03
C ASN A 430 25.60 -6.55 35.44
N GLN A 431 24.54 -6.09 36.11
CA GLN A 431 23.67 -5.02 35.63
C GLN A 431 24.41 -3.73 35.20
N ARG A 432 25.48 -3.35 35.92
CA ARG A 432 26.31 -2.18 35.57
C ARG A 432 27.08 -2.38 34.26
N LEU A 433 27.54 -3.59 33.99
CA LEU A 433 28.24 -3.93 32.75
C LEU A 433 27.26 -4.01 31.58
N LEU A 434 26.03 -4.47 31.80
CA LEU A 434 25.01 -4.47 30.76
C LEU A 434 24.47 -3.07 30.47
N ALA A 435 24.58 -2.13 31.41
CA ALA A 435 24.22 -0.71 31.24
C ALA A 435 22.79 -0.48 30.69
N GLY A 436 21.85 -1.38 31.00
CA GLY A 436 20.47 -1.31 30.50
C GLY A 436 20.24 -1.89 29.10
N LYS A 437 21.27 -2.46 28.45
CA LYS A 437 21.16 -3.20 27.18
C LYS A 437 20.44 -4.53 27.39
N LEU A 438 19.79 -5.03 26.34
CA LEU A 438 19.03 -6.28 26.41
C LEU A 438 19.96 -7.50 26.38
N LEU A 439 19.51 -8.62 26.95
CA LEU A 439 20.18 -9.92 26.88
C LEU A 439 19.27 -10.94 26.20
N PHE A 440 19.71 -11.46 25.07
CA PHE A 440 19.06 -12.51 24.30
C PHE A 440 19.52 -13.88 24.80
N ILE A 441 18.56 -14.79 25.03
CA ILE A 441 18.78 -16.12 25.58
C ILE A 441 18.03 -17.14 24.71
N ASN A 442 18.77 -18.11 24.20
CA ASN A 442 18.21 -19.24 23.47
C ASN A 442 17.38 -20.16 24.39
N SER A 443 16.15 -20.44 23.98
CA SER A 443 15.22 -21.33 24.67
C SER A 443 14.81 -22.49 23.77
N ILE A 444 14.49 -23.63 24.38
CA ILE A 444 13.95 -24.82 23.75
C ILE A 444 12.45 -24.93 24.11
N PRO A 445 11.53 -24.29 23.35
CA PRO A 445 10.09 -24.30 23.61
C PRO A 445 9.45 -25.66 23.94
N ALA A 446 9.88 -26.73 23.27
CA ALA A 446 9.39 -28.09 23.51
C ALA A 446 9.67 -28.60 24.94
N CYS A 447 10.68 -28.02 25.62
CA CYS A 447 11.11 -28.35 26.97
C CYS A 447 10.75 -27.24 27.98
N THR A 448 9.56 -26.63 27.85
CA THR A 448 9.09 -25.54 28.71
C THR A 448 9.31 -25.86 30.20
N LEU A 449 9.88 -24.90 30.95
CA LEU A 449 10.11 -25.05 32.39
C LEU A 449 8.80 -25.34 33.16
N PRO A 450 8.80 -26.29 34.11
CA PRO A 450 7.67 -26.51 35.00
C PRO A 450 7.31 -25.25 35.78
N ASP A 451 6.03 -25.07 36.13
CA ASP A 451 5.57 -23.85 36.81
C ASP A 451 6.32 -23.55 38.12
N ALA A 452 6.67 -24.58 38.89
CA ALA A 452 7.42 -24.43 40.13
C ALA A 452 8.83 -23.81 39.89
N ASP A 453 9.53 -24.29 38.86
CA ASP A 453 10.87 -23.80 38.52
C ASP A 453 10.81 -22.39 37.92
N PHE A 454 9.79 -22.12 37.10
CA PHE A 454 9.59 -20.79 36.53
C PHE A 454 9.23 -19.75 37.61
N GLU A 455 8.38 -20.11 38.57
CA GLU A 455 8.03 -19.22 39.68
C GLU A 455 9.24 -18.95 40.59
N GLN A 456 10.08 -19.96 40.83
CA GLN A 456 11.35 -19.78 41.53
C GLN A 456 12.26 -18.80 40.79
N LEU A 457 12.39 -18.95 39.48
CA LEU A 457 13.18 -18.07 38.63
C LEU A 457 12.64 -16.63 38.66
N TYR A 458 11.31 -16.46 38.60
CA TYR A 458 10.68 -15.15 38.69
C TYR A 458 10.89 -14.48 40.07
N GLN A 459 10.82 -15.24 41.16
CA GLN A 459 11.08 -14.71 42.50
C GLN A 459 12.51 -14.18 42.67
N LEU A 460 13.49 -14.82 42.02
CA LEU A 460 14.90 -14.44 42.11
C LEU A 460 15.29 -13.31 41.15
N TYR A 461 14.70 -13.28 39.95
CA TYR A 461 15.17 -12.44 38.83
C TYR A 461 14.08 -11.58 38.18
N GLY A 462 12.88 -11.51 38.76
CA GLY A 462 11.73 -10.79 38.19
C GLY A 462 11.97 -9.31 37.89
N ASP A 463 12.89 -8.65 38.60
CA ASP A 463 13.20 -7.23 38.41
C ASP A 463 14.06 -6.93 37.17
N ILE A 464 14.74 -7.94 36.61
CA ILE A 464 15.56 -7.80 35.39
C ILE A 464 14.91 -8.39 34.14
N MET A 465 13.81 -9.13 34.30
CA MET A 465 13.09 -9.82 33.21
C MET A 465 12.77 -8.90 32.03
N GLN A 466 12.45 -7.61 32.26
CA GLN A 466 12.16 -6.64 31.21
C GLN A 466 13.33 -6.37 30.24
N ASN A 467 14.56 -6.67 30.67
CA ASN A 467 15.77 -6.52 29.86
C ASN A 467 16.17 -7.83 29.17
N ILE A 468 15.34 -8.88 29.28
CA ILE A 468 15.61 -10.19 28.71
C ILE A 468 14.78 -10.37 27.46
N VAL A 469 15.40 -10.96 26.44
CA VAL A 469 14.75 -11.42 25.22
C VAL A 469 14.93 -12.93 25.13
N VAL A 470 13.85 -13.67 25.00
CA VAL A 470 13.91 -15.12 24.82
C VAL A 470 13.80 -15.43 23.34
N GLU A 471 14.81 -16.12 22.81
CA GLU A 471 14.91 -16.55 21.42
C GLU A 471 14.39 -17.97 21.25
N PHE A 472 13.69 -18.22 20.16
CA PHE A 472 13.31 -19.57 19.76
C PHE A 472 13.33 -19.72 18.24
N THR A 473 13.69 -20.91 17.78
CA THR A 473 13.81 -21.22 16.35
C THR A 473 12.44 -21.35 15.69
N GLU A 474 12.33 -20.91 14.44
CA GLU A 474 11.09 -20.97 13.63
C GLU A 474 10.48 -22.38 13.53
N GLN A 475 11.31 -23.43 13.61
CA GLN A 475 10.94 -24.84 13.42
C GLN A 475 10.56 -25.58 14.70
N THR A 476 10.36 -24.91 15.83
CA THR A 476 10.13 -25.63 17.09
C THR A 476 8.83 -26.43 17.09
N GLU A 477 8.93 -27.75 17.35
CA GLU A 477 7.82 -28.71 17.54
C GLU A 477 7.07 -28.50 18.88
N ALA A 478 6.73 -27.25 19.20
CA ALA A 478 6.02 -26.94 20.44
C ALA A 478 4.50 -27.06 20.26
N SER A 479 3.83 -27.70 21.21
CA SER A 479 2.37 -27.74 21.25
C SER A 479 1.77 -26.35 21.45
N SER A 480 0.57 -26.10 20.93
CA SER A 480 -0.15 -24.83 21.10
C SER A 480 -0.34 -24.43 22.58
N SER A 481 -0.41 -25.39 23.49
CA SER A 481 -0.43 -25.17 24.95
C SER A 481 0.89 -24.69 25.55
N GLN A 482 2.02 -25.21 25.08
CA GLN A 482 3.35 -24.80 25.56
C GLN A 482 3.68 -23.38 25.09
N LEU A 483 3.35 -23.08 23.83
CA LEU A 483 3.53 -21.74 23.26
C LEU A 483 2.68 -20.69 23.97
N LYS A 484 1.41 -21.02 24.26
CA LYS A 484 0.53 -20.12 25.01
C LYS A 484 1.07 -19.83 26.41
N THR A 485 1.56 -20.86 27.10
CA THR A 485 2.17 -20.71 28.43
C THR A 485 3.38 -19.77 28.39
N LEU A 486 4.22 -19.86 27.38
CA LEU A 486 5.39 -18.99 27.21
C LEU A 486 4.98 -17.53 26.96
N LEU A 487 3.99 -17.29 26.11
CA LEU A 487 3.45 -15.94 25.84
C LEU A 487 2.76 -15.34 27.07
N GLU A 488 1.97 -16.13 27.82
CA GLU A 488 1.37 -15.68 29.08
C GLU A 488 2.43 -15.30 30.12
N ARG A 489 3.52 -16.08 30.20
CA ARG A 489 4.67 -15.78 31.05
C ARG A 489 5.42 -14.53 30.60
N SER A 490 5.60 -14.32 29.30
CA SER A 490 6.20 -13.10 28.74
C SER A 490 5.39 -11.87 29.12
N GLN A 491 4.07 -11.90 28.92
CA GLN A 491 3.19 -10.78 29.27
C GLN A 491 3.19 -10.49 30.77
N ARG A 492 3.20 -11.52 31.61
CA ARG A 492 3.23 -11.38 33.08
C ARG A 492 4.56 -10.83 33.59
N CYS A 493 5.68 -11.30 33.04
CA CYS A 493 7.02 -11.00 33.56
C CYS A 493 7.71 -9.84 32.82
N GLY A 494 7.19 -9.43 31.66
CA GLY A 494 7.70 -8.32 30.86
C GLY A 494 8.93 -8.64 30.01
N PHE A 495 9.37 -9.90 29.93
CA PHE A 495 10.46 -10.28 29.02
C PHE A 495 9.97 -10.31 27.58
N LYS A 496 10.86 -9.94 26.66
CA LYS A 496 10.59 -9.84 25.22
C LYS A 496 10.83 -11.17 24.54
N VAL A 497 10.32 -11.28 23.31
CA VAL A 497 10.39 -12.51 22.51
C VAL A 497 11.03 -12.22 21.16
N ALA A 498 11.89 -13.12 20.70
CA ALA A 498 12.48 -13.08 19.37
C ALA A 498 12.37 -14.42 18.65
N ILE A 499 12.18 -14.37 17.33
CA ILE A 499 12.21 -15.56 16.45
C ILE A 499 13.60 -15.65 15.82
N ASP A 500 14.18 -16.84 15.89
CA ASP A 500 15.51 -17.18 15.37
C ASP A 500 15.44 -18.05 14.10
N ASP A 501 16.51 -18.03 13.30
CA ASP A 501 16.66 -18.77 12.04
C ASP A 501 15.56 -18.51 10.98
N TYR A 502 14.96 -17.30 10.99
CA TYR A 502 13.83 -17.00 10.11
C TYR A 502 14.27 -16.94 8.64
N GLY A 503 13.65 -17.79 7.80
CA GLY A 503 13.87 -17.81 6.35
C GLY A 503 14.63 -19.00 5.76
N THR A 504 14.90 -20.04 6.56
CA THR A 504 15.59 -21.29 6.14
C THR A 504 14.66 -22.34 5.50
N GLY A 505 13.35 -22.08 5.38
CA GLY A 505 12.32 -22.99 4.81
C GLY A 505 11.05 -22.26 4.32
N TYR A 506 9.91 -22.98 4.12
CA TYR A 506 8.59 -22.34 3.89
C TYR A 506 8.20 -21.58 5.16
N SER A 507 8.70 -20.35 5.29
CA SER A 507 8.47 -19.55 6.47
C SER A 507 6.98 -19.30 6.65
N ASN A 508 6.45 -19.77 7.78
CA ASN A 508 5.02 -19.73 8.01
C ASN A 508 4.71 -18.38 8.66
N ILE A 509 4.24 -17.42 7.88
CA ILE A 509 3.70 -16.13 8.36
C ILE A 509 2.71 -16.34 9.52
N SER A 510 2.02 -17.49 9.57
CA SER A 510 1.17 -17.90 10.68
C SER A 510 1.90 -17.94 12.04
N ASN A 511 3.18 -18.31 12.07
CA ASN A 511 4.00 -18.33 13.29
C ASN A 511 4.28 -16.90 13.75
N LEU A 512 4.70 -16.00 12.86
CA LEU A 512 4.88 -14.57 13.18
C LEU A 512 3.60 -13.91 13.70
N LEU A 513 2.45 -14.23 13.10
CA LEU A 513 1.14 -13.73 13.55
C LEU A 513 0.70 -14.32 14.90
N THR A 514 1.12 -15.54 15.23
CA THR A 514 0.80 -16.19 16.50
C THR A 514 1.71 -15.70 17.62
N PHE A 515 3.00 -15.54 17.34
CA PHE A 515 4.01 -15.13 18.31
C PHE A 515 4.01 -13.63 18.58
N MET A 516 3.67 -12.81 17.58
CA MET A 516 3.83 -11.35 17.60
C MET A 516 5.16 -10.94 18.27
N PRO A 517 6.31 -11.40 17.75
CA PRO A 517 7.59 -11.24 18.44
C PRO A 517 8.00 -9.77 18.47
N ASN A 518 8.93 -9.42 19.36
CA ASN A 518 9.53 -8.09 19.36
C ASN A 518 10.64 -7.98 18.32
N VAL A 519 11.34 -9.08 18.01
CA VAL A 519 12.47 -9.12 17.10
C VAL A 519 12.38 -10.34 16.18
N VAL A 520 12.68 -10.14 14.90
CA VAL A 520 12.82 -11.22 13.91
C VAL A 520 14.26 -11.28 13.46
N LYS A 521 14.94 -12.39 13.76
CA LYS A 521 16.33 -12.63 13.37
C LYS A 521 16.35 -13.35 12.02
N ILE A 522 16.89 -12.65 11.01
CA ILE A 522 16.99 -13.12 9.63
C ILE A 522 18.23 -13.99 9.52
N ASP A 523 18.02 -15.26 9.18
CA ASP A 523 19.07 -16.26 9.19
C ASP A 523 20.28 -15.89 8.31
N ARG A 524 21.45 -16.33 8.77
CA ARG A 524 22.74 -16.15 8.09
C ARG A 524 22.71 -16.64 6.64
N SER A 525 22.01 -17.71 6.30
CA SER A 525 21.97 -18.23 4.92
C SER A 525 21.37 -17.23 3.94
N LEU A 526 20.48 -16.33 4.38
CA LEU A 526 19.92 -15.25 3.57
C LEU A 526 20.84 -14.04 3.48
N ILE A 527 21.55 -13.72 4.56
CA ILE A 527 22.47 -12.58 4.63
C ILE A 527 23.78 -12.86 3.88
N MET A 528 24.29 -14.09 3.97
CA MET A 528 25.56 -14.48 3.35
C MET A 528 25.54 -14.28 1.83
N ASN A 529 26.50 -13.49 1.33
CA ASN A 529 26.64 -13.05 -0.06
C ASN A 529 25.41 -12.32 -0.63
N ILE A 530 24.58 -11.70 0.21
CA ILE A 530 23.35 -11.02 -0.23
C ILE A 530 23.62 -9.90 -1.25
N HIS A 531 24.75 -9.23 -1.16
CA HIS A 531 25.16 -8.17 -2.08
C HIS A 531 25.26 -8.65 -3.56
N LYS A 532 25.46 -9.96 -3.79
CA LYS A 532 25.58 -10.58 -5.13
C LYS A 532 24.28 -11.20 -5.65
N ASP A 533 23.36 -11.59 -4.77
CA ASP A 533 22.14 -12.33 -5.16
C ASP A 533 20.88 -11.47 -5.06
N LYS A 534 20.31 -11.12 -6.23
CA LYS A 534 19.08 -10.32 -6.31
C LYS A 534 17.86 -11.00 -5.67
N ARG A 535 17.79 -12.34 -5.68
CA ARG A 535 16.66 -13.08 -5.08
C ARG A 535 16.72 -12.98 -3.57
N LYS A 536 17.91 -13.16 -2.98
CA LYS A 536 18.12 -12.95 -1.54
C LYS A 536 17.78 -11.52 -1.13
N LYS A 537 18.26 -10.51 -1.86
CA LYS A 537 17.89 -9.09 -1.60
C LYS A 537 16.38 -8.86 -1.60
N HIS A 538 15.67 -9.39 -2.59
CA HIS A 538 14.23 -9.23 -2.69
C HIS A 538 13.50 -9.92 -1.53
N PHE A 539 13.89 -11.16 -1.23
CA PHE A 539 13.29 -11.94 -0.14
C PHE A 539 13.55 -11.31 1.23
N THR A 540 14.80 -10.98 1.54
CA THR A 540 15.18 -10.29 2.79
C THR A 540 14.49 -8.94 2.94
N ARG A 541 14.34 -8.16 1.87
CA ARG A 541 13.56 -6.91 1.92
C ARG A 541 12.11 -7.14 2.30
N ASN A 542 11.44 -8.14 1.70
CA ASN A 542 10.06 -8.45 2.06
C ASN A 542 9.92 -8.86 3.53
N ILE A 543 10.93 -9.53 4.12
CA ILE A 543 10.95 -9.87 5.55
C ILE A 543 11.07 -8.61 6.41
N ILE A 544 11.96 -7.69 6.03
CA ILE A 544 12.14 -6.39 6.72
C ILE A 544 10.86 -5.57 6.66
N ASP A 545 10.29 -5.40 5.45
CA ASP A 545 9.04 -4.66 5.24
C ASP A 545 7.89 -5.28 6.06
N TYR A 546 7.78 -6.61 6.06
CA TYR A 546 6.78 -7.32 6.87
C TYR A 546 6.98 -7.12 8.37
N ALA A 547 8.23 -7.18 8.86
CA ALA A 547 8.54 -6.92 10.25
C ALA A 547 8.10 -5.50 10.65
N HIS A 548 8.41 -4.51 9.82
CA HIS A 548 8.05 -3.11 10.04
C HIS A 548 6.54 -2.86 10.01
N ASP A 549 5.82 -3.42 9.03
CA ASP A 549 4.36 -3.34 8.91
C ASP A 549 3.65 -3.87 10.17
N ASN A 550 4.29 -4.80 10.89
CA ASN A 550 3.76 -5.41 12.12
C ASN A 550 4.40 -4.87 13.41
N ASN A 551 5.22 -3.81 13.35
CA ASN A 551 5.94 -3.21 14.48
C ASN A 551 6.98 -4.15 15.17
N PHE A 552 7.57 -5.07 14.41
CA PHE A 552 8.70 -5.90 14.85
C PHE A 552 10.03 -5.27 14.40
N MET A 553 11.10 -5.47 15.17
CA MET A 553 12.45 -5.09 14.72
C MET A 553 13.07 -6.21 13.88
N ALA A 554 13.67 -5.87 12.75
CA ALA A 554 14.42 -6.81 11.92
C ALA A 554 15.89 -6.84 12.32
N LEU A 555 16.44 -8.03 12.58
CA LEU A 555 17.84 -8.24 12.92
C LEU A 555 18.51 -9.09 11.83
N ALA A 556 19.57 -8.58 11.19
CA ALA A 556 20.34 -9.35 10.21
C ALA A 556 21.47 -10.13 10.90
N GLU A 557 21.45 -11.45 10.79
CA GLU A 557 22.45 -12.32 11.39
C GLU A 557 23.58 -12.72 10.45
N GLY A 558 24.75 -12.98 11.04
CA GLY A 558 25.90 -13.50 10.31
C GLY A 558 26.48 -12.53 9.29
N VAL A 559 26.41 -11.22 9.53
CA VAL A 559 27.10 -10.20 8.71
C VAL A 559 28.61 -10.33 8.86
N GLU A 560 29.31 -10.64 7.77
CA GLU A 560 30.76 -10.89 7.76
C GLU A 560 31.53 -9.95 6.83
N LEU A 561 30.85 -9.26 5.90
CA LEU A 561 31.46 -8.37 4.91
C LEU A 561 30.86 -6.95 4.92
N THR A 562 31.65 -5.95 4.54
CA THR A 562 31.19 -4.55 4.43
C THR A 562 30.09 -4.38 3.39
N GLU A 563 30.15 -5.12 2.28
CA GLU A 563 29.13 -5.05 1.24
C GLU A 563 27.80 -5.67 1.67
N GLU A 564 27.84 -6.67 2.56
CA GLU A 564 26.65 -7.25 3.19
C GLU A 564 26.03 -6.21 4.13
N LEU A 565 26.86 -5.59 4.98
CA LEU A 565 26.47 -4.51 5.89
C LEU A 565 25.78 -3.35 5.16
N GLN A 566 26.42 -2.81 4.12
CA GLN A 566 25.85 -1.74 3.29
C GLN A 566 24.52 -2.16 2.66
N THR A 567 24.42 -3.41 2.19
CA THR A 567 23.21 -3.91 1.54
C THR A 567 22.05 -4.01 2.53
N VAL A 568 22.26 -4.54 3.75
CA VAL A 568 21.20 -4.70 4.75
C VAL A 568 20.77 -3.35 5.35
N ILE A 569 21.70 -2.42 5.57
CA ILE A 569 21.37 -1.04 5.98
C ILE A 569 20.54 -0.35 4.89
N GLY A 570 20.96 -0.45 3.61
CA GLY A 570 20.21 0.11 2.49
C GLY A 570 18.85 -0.56 2.21
N MET A 571 18.53 -1.66 2.89
CA MET A 571 17.21 -2.30 2.89
C MET A 571 16.36 -1.90 4.10
N GLY A 572 16.91 -1.17 5.07
CA GLY A 572 16.18 -0.69 6.25
C GLY A 572 16.25 -1.62 7.47
N VAL A 573 17.22 -2.52 7.59
CA VAL A 573 17.33 -3.38 8.79
C VAL A 573 17.53 -2.54 10.06
N ASP A 574 16.99 -2.98 11.21
CA ASP A 574 17.09 -2.24 12.48
C ASP A 574 18.33 -2.61 13.30
N LEU A 575 18.66 -3.90 13.32
CA LEU A 575 19.71 -4.48 14.15
C LEU A 575 20.65 -5.37 13.33
N ILE A 576 21.92 -5.44 13.74
CA ILE A 576 22.97 -6.14 13.02
C ILE A 576 23.78 -7.00 13.99
N GLN A 577 23.99 -8.26 13.62
CA GLN A 577 24.86 -9.17 14.35
C GLN A 577 25.74 -9.97 13.38
N GLY A 578 27.02 -10.12 13.73
CA GLY A 578 27.93 -10.93 12.94
C GLY A 578 29.39 -10.63 13.23
N TYR A 579 30.29 -11.41 12.65
CA TYR A 579 31.73 -11.27 12.91
C TYR A 579 32.32 -9.98 12.38
N TYR A 580 31.66 -9.30 11.43
CA TYR A 580 32.08 -7.97 11.00
C TYR A 580 32.01 -6.97 12.16
N THR A 581 30.94 -7.02 12.95
CA THR A 581 30.76 -6.12 14.12
C THR A 581 31.63 -6.55 15.31
N ALA A 582 31.43 -7.76 15.83
CA ALA A 582 32.27 -8.37 16.85
C ALA A 582 31.97 -9.88 17.01
N LYS A 583 32.97 -10.63 17.47
CA LYS A 583 32.85 -12.08 17.73
C LYS A 583 32.35 -12.36 19.16
N PRO A 584 31.73 -13.53 19.42
CA PRO A 584 31.38 -13.95 20.76
C PRO A 584 32.60 -14.02 21.69
N SER A 585 32.51 -13.37 22.86
CA SER A 585 33.60 -13.30 23.84
C SER A 585 33.10 -13.59 25.26
N ALA A 586 33.96 -14.09 26.15
CA ALA A 586 33.61 -14.21 27.57
C ALA A 586 33.47 -12.83 28.24
N ASP A 587 34.25 -11.85 27.80
CA ASP A 587 34.17 -10.47 28.25
C ASP A 587 33.13 -9.68 27.43
N ILE A 588 32.28 -8.92 28.12
CA ILE A 588 31.25 -8.08 27.48
C ILE A 588 31.92 -6.92 26.73
N VAL A 589 31.76 -6.90 25.41
CA VAL A 589 32.19 -5.81 24.53
C VAL A 589 31.27 -4.60 24.72
N GLN A 590 31.76 -3.49 25.26
CA GLN A 590 30.94 -2.30 25.53
C GLN A 590 30.64 -1.48 24.28
N GLU A 591 31.62 -1.39 23.39
CA GLU A 591 31.60 -0.60 22.16
C GLU A 591 32.28 -1.42 21.05
N ILE A 592 31.78 -1.31 19.82
CA ILE A 592 32.41 -1.91 18.63
C ILE A 592 33.57 -1.04 18.14
N ASN A 593 34.31 -1.53 17.14
CA ASN A 593 35.37 -0.74 16.52
C ASN A 593 34.80 0.60 15.99
N PRO A 594 35.35 1.77 16.39
CA PRO A 594 34.86 3.08 15.95
C PRO A 594 34.77 3.23 14.43
N ASP A 595 35.72 2.67 13.68
CA ASP A 595 35.72 2.73 12.21
C ASP A 595 34.45 2.09 11.62
N ILE A 596 33.98 0.99 12.23
CA ILE A 596 32.79 0.27 11.80
C ILE A 596 31.52 1.04 12.18
N ALA A 597 31.52 1.71 13.33
CA ALA A 597 30.41 2.57 13.73
C ALA A 597 30.25 3.78 12.79
N GLU A 598 31.36 4.37 12.35
CA GLU A 598 31.35 5.45 11.35
C GLU A 598 30.83 4.95 9.98
N GLU A 599 31.27 3.77 9.52
CA GLU A 599 30.75 3.14 8.28
C GLU A 599 29.22 2.97 8.32
N ILE A 600 28.68 2.50 9.45
CA ILE A 600 27.23 2.33 9.64
C ILE A 600 26.50 3.68 9.51
N GLN A 601 27.01 4.72 10.14
CA GLN A 601 26.41 6.07 10.07
C GLN A 601 26.44 6.63 8.65
N GLU A 602 27.56 6.46 7.94
CA GLU A 602 27.71 6.91 6.56
C GLU A 602 26.71 6.21 5.62
N TYR A 603 26.52 4.90 5.74
CA TYR A 603 25.56 4.16 4.93
C TYR A 603 24.10 4.55 5.21
N ASN A 604 23.75 4.89 6.44
CA ASN A 604 22.41 5.39 6.76
C ASN A 604 22.12 6.74 6.12
N LEU A 605 23.05 7.70 6.23
CA LEU A 605 22.95 9.03 5.61
C LEU A 605 22.75 8.94 4.08
N GLN A 606 23.37 7.95 3.43
CA GLN A 606 23.17 7.68 2.01
C GLN A 606 21.81 7.04 1.69
N SER A 607 21.22 6.31 2.64
CA SER A 607 19.94 5.59 2.46
C SER A 607 18.69 6.43 2.77
N GLU A 608 18.73 7.33 3.76
CA GLU A 608 17.58 8.18 4.17
C GLU A 608 17.10 9.13 3.05
N ASN A 609 17.94 9.42 2.05
CA ASN A 609 17.58 10.17 0.84
C ASN A 609 16.67 9.39 -0.14
N ARG A 610 16.22 8.18 0.21
CA ARG A 610 15.30 7.35 -0.59
C ARG A 610 14.19 6.77 0.31
N ARG A 611 13.08 7.50 0.54
CA ARG A 611 11.78 6.82 0.80
C ARG A 611 11.58 5.76 -0.28
N THR A 612 11.27 4.52 0.10
CA THR A 612 11.05 3.41 -0.84
C THR A 612 9.89 3.77 -1.78
N ARG A 613 10.22 4.11 -3.03
CA ARG A 613 9.19 4.44 -4.04
C ARG A 613 8.32 3.23 -4.30
N LYS A 614 7.07 3.27 -3.87
CA LYS A 614 6.06 2.28 -4.23
C LYS A 614 5.25 2.84 -5.40
N THR A 615 5.42 2.22 -6.57
CA THR A 615 4.85 2.73 -7.82
C THR A 615 3.61 1.94 -8.22
N TYR A 616 2.50 2.65 -8.42
CA TYR A 616 1.28 2.11 -8.96
C TYR A 616 1.31 2.21 -10.49
N PHE A 617 1.17 1.06 -11.16
CA PHE A 617 1.05 1.00 -12.61
C PHE A 617 -0.42 0.93 -12.98
N THR A 618 -0.91 1.89 -13.76
CA THR A 618 -2.34 1.97 -14.08
C THR A 618 -2.82 0.69 -14.80
N GLY A 619 -3.89 0.07 -14.30
CA GLY A 619 -4.47 -1.19 -14.78
C GLY A 619 -5.50 -1.01 -15.91
N ASP A 620 -6.55 -1.84 -15.93
CA ASP A 620 -7.72 -1.65 -16.81
C ASP A 620 -8.77 -0.68 -16.25
N GLU A 621 -8.62 -0.30 -14.98
CA GLU A 621 -9.50 0.65 -14.32
C GLU A 621 -9.34 2.05 -14.90
N ARG A 622 -10.45 2.63 -15.36
CA ARG A 622 -10.47 3.99 -15.93
C ARG A 622 -10.51 5.08 -14.87
N GLU A 623 -10.81 4.74 -13.62
CA GLU A 623 -10.95 5.69 -12.53
C GLU A 623 -10.10 5.24 -11.35
N ILE A 624 -9.23 6.12 -10.87
CA ILE A 624 -8.22 5.84 -9.85
C ILE A 624 -8.36 6.90 -8.76
N SER A 625 -8.56 6.45 -7.52
CA SER A 625 -8.63 7.35 -6.37
C SER A 625 -7.24 7.58 -5.78
N LEU A 626 -6.81 8.84 -5.70
CA LEU A 626 -5.54 9.20 -5.08
C LEU A 626 -5.51 8.87 -3.59
N MET A 627 -6.63 9.06 -2.87
CA MET A 627 -6.71 8.76 -1.44
C MET A 627 -6.56 7.25 -1.16
N ALA A 628 -7.11 6.39 -2.02
CA ALA A 628 -6.95 4.93 -1.89
C ALA A 628 -5.50 4.51 -2.11
N LEU A 629 -4.83 5.07 -3.12
CA LEU A 629 -3.42 4.79 -3.37
C LEU A 629 -2.50 5.28 -2.23
N ASP A 630 -2.87 6.37 -1.57
CA ASP A 630 -2.06 6.98 -0.51
C ASP A 630 -2.15 6.16 0.78
N LEU A 631 -3.35 5.66 1.11
CA LEU A 631 -3.56 4.69 2.19
C LEU A 631 -2.77 3.40 1.97
N ASP A 632 -2.64 2.96 0.72
CA ASP A 632 -1.80 1.80 0.35
C ASP A 632 -0.30 2.15 0.25
N SER A 633 0.11 3.34 0.69
CA SER A 633 1.50 3.84 0.72
C SER A 633 2.18 3.93 -0.66
N TYR A 634 1.42 4.18 -1.74
CA TYR A 634 2.00 4.45 -3.07
C TYR A 634 2.50 5.90 -3.20
N THR A 635 3.66 6.08 -3.83
CA THR A 635 4.31 7.40 -4.01
C THR A 635 4.33 7.87 -5.46
N ASP A 636 4.19 6.97 -6.44
CA ASP A 636 4.24 7.30 -7.87
C ASP A 636 3.12 6.59 -8.63
N ILE A 637 2.51 7.26 -9.61
CA ILE A 637 1.54 6.69 -10.56
C ILE A 637 2.16 6.71 -11.96
N ILE A 638 2.21 5.54 -12.62
CA ILE A 638 2.65 5.44 -14.02
C ILE A 638 1.47 5.14 -14.93
N VAL A 639 1.11 6.15 -15.73
CA VAL A 639 0.06 6.13 -16.74
C VAL A 639 0.58 5.43 -18.01
N ASN A 640 -0.11 4.36 -18.41
CA ASN A 640 0.33 3.48 -19.51
C ASN A 640 -0.73 3.24 -20.62
N LYS A 641 -1.91 3.86 -20.55
CA LYS A 641 -3.00 3.76 -21.54
C LYS A 641 -3.55 5.12 -21.92
N MET A 642 -4.47 5.11 -22.89
CA MET A 642 -4.99 6.31 -23.55
C MET A 642 -5.88 7.20 -22.67
N GLU A 643 -6.59 6.68 -21.67
CA GLU A 643 -7.51 7.52 -20.88
C GLU A 643 -7.72 7.02 -19.45
N TYR A 644 -7.52 7.91 -18.47
CA TYR A 644 -7.84 7.67 -17.06
C TYR A 644 -8.47 8.91 -16.41
N THR A 645 -9.18 8.68 -15.31
CA THR A 645 -9.73 9.69 -14.43
C THR A 645 -9.09 9.52 -13.06
N LEU A 646 -8.37 10.53 -12.59
CA LEU A 646 -7.82 10.58 -11.24
C LEU A 646 -8.78 11.40 -10.36
N THR A 647 -9.31 10.77 -9.32
CA THR A 647 -10.22 11.41 -8.37
C THR A 647 -9.54 11.63 -7.04
N GLY A 648 -9.70 12.84 -6.50
CA GLY A 648 -9.16 13.24 -5.20
C GLY A 648 -10.25 13.79 -4.29
N ASN A 649 -9.80 14.46 -3.23
CA ASN A 649 -10.67 15.19 -2.33
C ASN A 649 -10.03 16.57 -2.06
N LYS A 650 -10.82 17.65 -2.15
CA LYS A 650 -10.34 19.02 -1.93
C LYS A 650 -9.71 19.24 -0.56
N ASN A 651 -10.11 18.46 0.43
CA ASN A 651 -9.64 18.58 1.82
C ASN A 651 -8.51 17.59 2.16
N TYR A 652 -8.04 16.81 1.18
CA TYR A 652 -7.00 15.80 1.37
C TYR A 652 -5.86 16.04 0.38
N THR A 653 -4.64 16.13 0.88
CA THR A 653 -3.45 16.29 0.05
C THR A 653 -2.73 14.95 -0.04
N SER A 654 -2.59 14.40 -1.26
CA SER A 654 -1.87 13.15 -1.50
C SER A 654 -0.41 13.41 -1.84
N GLU A 655 0.53 12.68 -1.22
CA GLU A 655 1.97 12.80 -1.49
C GLU A 655 2.39 11.91 -2.67
N MET A 656 2.10 12.33 -3.90
CA MET A 656 2.32 11.51 -5.09
C MET A 656 2.91 12.26 -6.29
N ALA A 657 3.60 11.51 -7.15
CA ALA A 657 4.01 11.98 -8.47
C ALA A 657 3.30 11.19 -9.59
N ILE A 658 2.72 11.89 -10.56
CA ILE A 658 2.03 11.29 -11.71
C ILE A 658 2.94 11.36 -12.93
N ARG A 659 3.16 10.24 -13.62
CA ARG A 659 4.07 10.14 -14.77
C ARG A 659 3.41 9.39 -15.91
N ALA A 660 3.45 9.94 -17.12
CA ALA A 660 3.13 9.18 -18.33
C ALA A 660 4.36 8.44 -18.87
N LYS A 661 4.13 7.26 -19.45
CA LYS A 661 5.16 6.58 -20.25
C LYS A 661 5.48 7.37 -21.52
N ASP A 662 6.63 7.08 -22.10
CA ASP A 662 7.06 7.66 -23.38
C ASP A 662 6.29 7.06 -24.57
N ASN A 663 6.22 7.83 -25.66
CA ASN A 663 5.55 7.49 -26.92
C ASN A 663 4.08 7.10 -26.77
N ILE A 664 3.33 7.77 -25.88
CA ILE A 664 1.88 7.56 -25.74
C ILE A 664 1.10 8.85 -25.92
N ASP A 665 -0.10 8.74 -26.49
CA ASP A 665 -1.11 9.78 -26.40
C ASP A 665 -2.09 9.40 -25.29
N CYS A 666 -2.10 10.17 -24.21
CA CYS A 666 -2.91 9.88 -23.03
C CYS A 666 -3.76 11.08 -22.61
N ARG A 667 -4.97 10.82 -22.12
CA ARG A 667 -5.89 11.78 -21.53
C ARG A 667 -6.09 11.47 -20.04
N LEU A 668 -5.91 12.47 -19.19
CA LEU A 668 -6.11 12.36 -17.75
C LEU A 668 -7.18 13.35 -17.30
N ASN A 669 -8.32 12.85 -16.83
CA ASN A 669 -9.34 13.66 -16.20
C ASN A 669 -8.98 13.83 -14.72
N LEU A 670 -8.70 15.04 -14.27
CA LEU A 670 -8.34 15.34 -12.88
C LEU A 670 -9.55 15.94 -12.18
N VAL A 671 -10.15 15.19 -11.26
CA VAL A 671 -11.37 15.57 -10.55
C VAL A 671 -11.05 15.87 -9.09
N ASP A 672 -11.13 17.14 -8.72
CA ASP A 672 -10.97 17.61 -7.34
C ASP A 672 -9.72 17.08 -6.61
N ILE A 673 -8.57 17.13 -7.30
CA ILE A 673 -7.30 16.59 -6.79
C ILE A 673 -6.46 17.63 -6.04
N ASN A 674 -5.72 17.19 -5.03
CA ASN A 674 -4.67 17.97 -4.40
C ASN A 674 -3.43 17.09 -4.20
N VAL A 675 -2.34 17.42 -4.88
CA VAL A 675 -1.14 16.58 -4.96
C VAL A 675 0.09 17.35 -4.48
N HIS A 676 0.76 16.78 -3.49
CA HIS A 676 2.01 17.29 -2.94
C HIS A 676 3.21 16.44 -3.38
N ASN A 677 4.35 17.08 -3.63
CA ASN A 677 5.61 16.39 -3.92
C ASN A 677 6.74 17.05 -3.11
N GLU A 678 7.24 16.34 -2.09
CA GLU A 678 8.29 16.82 -1.18
C GLU A 678 9.66 17.03 -1.88
N ASN A 679 9.92 16.34 -3.00
CA ASN A 679 11.26 16.27 -3.61
C ASN A 679 11.62 17.44 -4.55
N ALA A 680 10.91 18.57 -4.47
CA ALA A 680 11.08 19.74 -5.36
C ALA A 680 11.00 19.42 -6.88
N GLY A 681 10.44 18.27 -7.25
CA GLY A 681 10.29 17.79 -8.61
C GLY A 681 8.91 18.08 -9.20
N ALA A 682 8.69 17.68 -10.45
CA ALA A 682 7.39 17.80 -11.09
C ALA A 682 6.32 16.93 -10.40
N SER A 683 5.14 17.47 -10.16
CA SER A 683 3.97 16.68 -9.71
C SER A 683 3.39 15.86 -10.85
N ILE A 684 3.44 16.38 -12.08
CA ILE A 684 3.01 15.67 -13.29
C ILE A 684 4.14 15.68 -14.31
N THR A 685 4.45 14.52 -14.89
CA THR A 685 5.49 14.37 -15.91
C THR A 685 4.89 13.82 -17.20
N VAL A 686 5.02 14.56 -18.30
CA VAL A 686 4.70 14.07 -19.65
C VAL A 686 5.85 13.19 -20.15
N GLY A 687 5.52 12.04 -20.74
CA GLY A 687 6.52 11.17 -21.37
C GLY A 687 7.18 11.83 -22.58
N GLN A 688 8.34 11.34 -23.00
CA GLN A 688 9.00 11.80 -24.23
C GLN A 688 8.20 11.40 -25.48
N ASN A 689 8.22 12.25 -26.51
CA ASN A 689 7.48 12.08 -27.77
C ASN A 689 5.99 11.71 -27.55
N SER A 690 5.35 12.32 -26.56
CA SER A 690 4.01 11.95 -26.10
C SER A 690 3.08 13.16 -26.11
N THR A 691 1.79 12.93 -26.33
CA THR A 691 0.76 13.95 -26.10
C THR A 691 -0.03 13.64 -24.83
N MET A 692 0.04 14.51 -23.84
CA MET A 692 -0.79 14.40 -22.64
C MET A 692 -1.91 15.45 -22.67
N THR A 693 -3.16 15.01 -22.58
CA THR A 693 -4.32 15.91 -22.41
C THR A 693 -4.82 15.84 -20.97
N LEU A 694 -4.63 16.90 -20.19
CA LEU A 694 -5.18 17.06 -18.84
C LEU A 694 -6.55 17.73 -18.93
N ASN A 695 -7.59 17.07 -18.46
CA ASN A 695 -8.94 17.63 -18.39
C ASN A 695 -9.28 17.93 -16.93
N ILE A 696 -9.30 19.21 -16.57
CA ILE A 696 -9.49 19.68 -15.20
C ILE A 696 -10.98 19.85 -14.91
N ILE A 697 -11.49 19.07 -13.95
CA ILE A 697 -12.88 19.07 -13.51
C ILE A 697 -12.90 19.45 -12.03
N GLY A 698 -13.58 20.55 -11.69
CA GLY A 698 -13.60 21.06 -10.32
C GLY A 698 -12.33 21.82 -9.94
N THR A 699 -11.55 21.39 -8.95
CA THR A 699 -10.33 22.09 -8.51
C THR A 699 -9.14 21.14 -8.41
N ALA A 700 -8.08 21.38 -9.20
CA ALA A 700 -6.82 20.66 -9.11
C ALA A 700 -5.74 21.56 -8.50
N THR A 701 -5.09 21.14 -7.42
CA THR A 701 -3.96 21.86 -6.79
C THR A 701 -2.70 20.99 -6.82
N LEU A 702 -1.59 21.55 -7.30
CA LEU A 702 -0.29 20.87 -7.42
C LEU A 702 0.78 21.68 -6.68
N THR A 703 1.62 21.03 -5.89
CA THR A 703 2.76 21.74 -5.26
C THR A 703 4.08 21.65 -6.04
N GLY A 704 4.12 20.83 -7.09
CA GLY A 704 5.18 20.74 -8.07
C GLY A 704 4.66 21.06 -9.46
N GLY A 705 5.56 21.49 -10.35
CA GLY A 705 5.20 21.84 -11.73
C GLY A 705 4.79 20.64 -12.58
N ILE A 706 4.36 20.93 -13.81
CA ILE A 706 4.09 19.96 -14.87
C ILE A 706 5.30 19.96 -15.82
N TYR A 707 6.03 18.85 -15.87
CA TYR A 707 7.18 18.70 -16.74
C TYR A 707 6.77 18.29 -18.16
N VAL A 708 7.19 19.09 -19.15
CA VAL A 708 6.93 18.86 -20.58
C VAL A 708 8.27 18.83 -21.33
N PRO A 709 8.77 17.64 -21.69
CA PRO A 709 10.02 17.52 -22.44
C PRO A 709 9.86 18.00 -23.90
N ALA A 710 10.97 18.44 -24.50
CA ALA A 710 11.02 18.71 -25.95
C ALA A 710 10.53 17.52 -26.79
N GLY A 711 9.88 17.81 -27.92
CA GLY A 711 9.22 16.81 -28.76
C GLY A 711 7.88 16.28 -28.23
N SER A 712 7.47 16.62 -27.00
CA SER A 712 6.17 16.25 -26.43
C SER A 712 5.19 17.41 -26.43
N THR A 713 3.89 17.11 -26.25
CA THR A 713 2.82 18.10 -26.21
C THR A 713 1.96 17.93 -24.96
N LEU A 714 1.77 19.02 -24.21
CA LEU A 714 0.80 19.10 -23.12
C LEU A 714 -0.42 19.90 -23.58
N LYS A 715 -1.62 19.33 -23.44
CA LYS A 715 -2.90 20.00 -23.64
C LYS A 715 -3.65 20.10 -22.32
N ILE A 716 -4.07 21.28 -21.90
CA ILE A 716 -4.90 21.47 -20.69
C ILE A 716 -6.28 21.95 -21.13
N ILE A 717 -7.32 21.21 -20.76
CA ILE A 717 -8.72 21.50 -21.09
C ILE A 717 -9.60 21.39 -19.84
N GLY A 718 -10.87 21.78 -19.96
CA GLY A 718 -11.88 21.62 -18.91
C GLY A 718 -12.45 22.96 -18.43
N ASP A 719 -13.41 22.89 -17.52
CA ASP A 719 -14.11 24.03 -16.92
C ASP A 719 -13.67 24.33 -15.47
N GLY A 720 -12.85 23.45 -14.89
CA GLY A 720 -12.34 23.58 -13.53
C GLY A 720 -11.19 24.57 -13.37
N THR A 721 -10.70 24.68 -12.14
CA THR A 721 -9.58 25.55 -11.75
C THR A 721 -8.32 24.72 -11.52
N LEU A 722 -7.21 25.12 -12.13
CA LEU A 722 -5.88 24.53 -11.87
C LEU A 722 -5.03 25.52 -11.08
N ARG A 723 -4.46 25.07 -9.95
CA ARG A 723 -3.56 25.83 -9.08
C ARG A 723 -2.21 25.14 -9.01
N ILE A 724 -1.11 25.87 -9.24
CA ILE A 724 0.25 25.34 -9.13
C ILE A 724 1.04 26.23 -8.17
N ASN A 725 1.41 25.68 -7.03
CA ASN A 725 2.08 26.40 -5.94
C ASN A 725 3.44 25.76 -5.65
N SER A 726 4.54 26.35 -6.09
CA SER A 726 5.86 25.75 -5.88
C SER A 726 6.80 26.67 -5.11
N ALA A 727 7.44 26.11 -4.08
CA ALA A 727 8.40 26.80 -3.24
C ALA A 727 9.72 26.03 -3.18
N SER A 728 10.72 26.43 -3.98
CA SER A 728 12.05 25.78 -4.02
C SER A 728 13.11 26.75 -4.58
N SER A 729 14.39 26.39 -4.55
CA SER A 729 15.46 27.28 -5.06
C SER A 729 15.34 27.57 -6.56
N GLN A 730 14.86 26.60 -7.35
CA GLN A 730 14.56 26.75 -8.77
C GLN A 730 13.23 26.09 -9.07
N THR A 731 12.22 26.90 -9.40
CA THR A 731 10.85 26.42 -9.61
C THR A 731 10.41 26.61 -11.05
N TYR A 732 9.48 25.77 -11.48
CA TYR A 732 8.70 26.01 -12.67
C TYR A 732 7.28 25.49 -12.50
N ALA A 733 6.30 26.10 -13.19
CA ALA A 733 4.91 25.63 -13.13
C ALA A 733 4.56 24.72 -14.30
N ILE A 734 4.86 25.08 -15.56
CA ILE A 734 4.58 24.24 -16.74
C ILE A 734 5.74 24.34 -17.74
N GLY A 735 6.35 23.20 -18.08
CA GLY A 735 7.42 23.11 -19.08
C GLY A 735 8.67 22.41 -18.55
N SER A 736 9.87 22.97 -18.73
CA SER A 736 11.13 22.26 -18.47
C SER A 736 12.11 22.97 -17.52
N GLY A 737 11.72 24.11 -16.94
CA GLY A 737 12.53 24.88 -16.00
C GLY A 737 13.84 25.42 -16.61
N PHE A 738 14.96 25.34 -15.88
CA PHE A 738 16.22 26.02 -16.22
C PHE A 738 17.26 25.15 -16.94
N THR A 739 17.04 23.84 -17.04
CA THR A 739 18.08 22.87 -17.44
C THR A 739 17.83 22.30 -18.83
N MET A 740 16.58 21.93 -19.13
CA MET A 740 16.21 21.22 -20.35
C MET A 740 15.36 22.08 -21.30
N PRO A 741 15.29 21.76 -22.60
CA PRO A 741 14.32 22.38 -23.50
C PRO A 741 12.88 21.92 -23.19
N TYR A 742 11.90 22.80 -23.45
CA TYR A 742 10.47 22.51 -23.25
C TYR A 742 9.81 22.12 -24.58
N GLY A 743 8.73 21.33 -24.50
CA GLY A 743 7.89 20.94 -25.64
C GLY A 743 6.69 21.88 -25.88
N ASN A 744 5.72 21.43 -26.65
CA ASN A 744 4.50 22.21 -26.93
C ASN A 744 3.59 22.31 -25.71
N ILE A 745 3.09 23.50 -25.42
CA ILE A 745 2.14 23.76 -24.33
C ILE A 745 0.89 24.42 -24.92
N ASP A 746 -0.27 23.79 -24.75
CA ASP A 746 -1.56 24.24 -25.28
C ASP A 746 -2.59 24.26 -24.14
N ILE A 747 -3.02 25.43 -23.72
CA ILE A 747 -3.97 25.64 -22.63
C ILE A 747 -5.27 26.14 -23.27
N CYS A 748 -6.31 25.32 -23.24
CA CYS A 748 -7.63 25.58 -23.82
C CYS A 748 -8.73 25.24 -22.80
N MET A 749 -8.85 26.06 -21.74
CA MET A 749 -9.76 25.77 -20.62
C MET A 749 -10.78 26.90 -20.39
N ASN A 750 -12.04 26.56 -20.10
CA ASN A 750 -13.07 27.54 -19.77
C ASN A 750 -12.97 28.04 -18.31
N GLY A 751 -12.18 27.36 -17.48
CA GLY A 751 -11.88 27.76 -16.12
C GLY A 751 -10.62 28.61 -16.00
N GLY A 752 -10.09 28.73 -14.77
CA GLY A 752 -8.94 29.57 -14.45
C GLY A 752 -7.67 28.78 -14.13
N LEU A 753 -6.52 29.34 -14.47
CA LEU A 753 -5.18 28.85 -14.14
C LEU A 753 -4.48 29.84 -13.20
N TYR A 754 -4.10 29.39 -12.02
CA TYR A 754 -3.44 30.21 -11.01
C TYR A 754 -2.07 29.59 -10.68
N ILE A 755 -1.01 30.37 -10.84
CA ILE A 755 0.37 29.93 -10.64
C ILE A 755 1.01 30.84 -9.60
N HIS A 756 1.49 30.25 -8.50
CA HIS A 756 2.23 30.94 -7.46
C HIS A 756 3.60 30.28 -7.27
N LEU A 757 4.66 31.04 -7.52
CA LEU A 757 6.04 30.54 -7.48
C LEU A 757 6.92 31.39 -6.56
N ASP A 758 7.45 30.76 -5.52
CA ASP A 758 8.37 31.38 -4.56
C ASP A 758 9.73 30.68 -4.59
N GLY A 759 10.72 31.32 -5.19
CA GLY A 759 12.01 30.70 -5.43
C GLY A 759 13.07 31.67 -5.96
N GLU A 760 14.35 31.32 -5.84
CA GLU A 760 15.39 32.24 -6.33
C GLU A 760 15.31 32.45 -7.84
N LYS A 761 14.96 31.39 -8.58
CA LYS A 761 14.76 31.45 -10.03
C LYS A 761 13.47 30.73 -10.41
N ASN A 762 12.55 31.42 -11.09
CA ASN A 762 11.22 30.90 -11.39
C ASN A 762 10.91 30.99 -12.89
N VAL A 763 10.24 29.97 -13.42
CA VAL A 763 9.63 29.96 -14.76
C VAL A 763 8.17 29.55 -14.65
N ALA A 764 7.21 30.42 -14.92
CA ALA A 764 5.81 30.03 -14.84
C ALA A 764 5.45 29.07 -15.99
N ILE A 765 5.54 29.51 -17.24
CA ILE A 765 5.21 28.70 -18.42
C ILE A 765 6.35 28.76 -19.44
N GLY A 766 6.92 27.60 -19.78
CA GLY A 766 8.00 27.45 -20.76
C GLY A 766 9.26 26.81 -20.17
N GLY A 767 10.45 27.34 -20.49
CA GLY A 767 11.67 26.70 -20.02
C GLY A 767 12.97 27.34 -20.49
N ARG A 768 14.04 26.54 -20.49
CA ARG A 768 15.39 27.02 -20.80
C ARG A 768 15.51 27.44 -22.26
N THR A 769 15.10 26.55 -23.17
CA THR A 769 15.20 26.72 -24.61
C THR A 769 13.99 26.08 -25.29
N ASN A 770 13.53 26.70 -26.37
CA ASN A 770 12.65 26.16 -27.38
C ASN A 770 13.50 25.29 -28.32
N ASP A 771 13.00 24.11 -28.70
CA ASP A 771 13.67 23.18 -29.61
C ASP A 771 13.58 23.59 -31.09
N GLY A 772 13.00 24.75 -31.39
CA GLY A 772 12.81 25.30 -32.74
C GLY A 772 11.45 24.95 -33.35
N SER A 773 10.66 24.09 -32.70
CA SER A 773 9.30 23.72 -33.12
C SER A 773 8.24 23.94 -32.04
N SER A 774 8.68 24.20 -30.81
CA SER A 774 7.80 24.31 -29.67
C SER A 774 7.03 25.64 -29.65
N TYR A 775 5.77 25.60 -29.21
CA TYR A 775 4.93 26.78 -29.04
C TYR A 775 4.20 26.77 -27.70
N ILE A 776 3.79 27.96 -27.26
CA ILE A 776 2.95 28.16 -26.07
C ILE A 776 1.66 28.83 -26.53
N ARG A 777 0.53 28.12 -26.44
CA ARG A 777 -0.81 28.63 -26.77
C ARG A 777 -1.68 28.69 -25.54
N ILE A 778 -2.35 29.82 -25.32
CA ILE A 778 -3.16 30.06 -24.13
C ILE A 778 -4.51 30.65 -24.54
N ARG A 779 -5.56 29.92 -24.19
CA ARG A 779 -6.96 30.32 -24.23
C ARG A 779 -7.62 29.86 -22.93
N CYS A 780 -7.77 30.78 -21.99
CA CYS A 780 -8.45 30.51 -20.74
C CYS A 780 -9.17 31.73 -20.17
N LYS A 781 -10.23 31.47 -19.39
CA LYS A 781 -11.02 32.55 -18.76
C LYS A 781 -10.15 33.51 -17.95
N GLU A 782 -9.21 32.97 -17.17
CA GLU A 782 -8.30 33.76 -16.36
C GLU A 782 -6.98 33.01 -16.14
N LEU A 783 -5.86 33.69 -16.35
CA LEU A 783 -4.51 33.24 -16.04
C LEU A 783 -3.89 34.22 -15.05
N VAL A 784 -3.58 33.76 -13.84
CA VAL A 784 -2.91 34.55 -12.80
C VAL A 784 -1.54 33.94 -12.53
N ILE A 785 -0.49 34.74 -12.66
CA ILE A 785 0.89 34.35 -12.36
C ILE A 785 1.45 35.29 -11.31
N GLU A 786 1.78 34.76 -10.14
CA GLU A 786 2.44 35.48 -9.05
C GLU A 786 3.82 34.87 -8.81
N GLN A 787 4.88 35.68 -8.89
CA GLN A 787 6.25 35.21 -8.73
C GLN A 787 7.08 36.13 -7.83
N MET A 788 7.81 35.52 -6.89
CA MET A 788 8.82 36.20 -6.05
C MET A 788 10.18 35.54 -6.23
N GLY A 789 11.25 36.32 -6.47
CA GLY A 789 12.57 35.73 -6.68
C GLY A 789 13.69 36.67 -7.12
N LYS A 790 14.87 36.13 -7.45
CA LYS A 790 15.96 36.92 -8.06
C LYS A 790 15.79 37.02 -9.57
N LYS A 791 15.42 35.93 -10.24
CA LYS A 791 15.20 35.91 -11.69
C LYS A 791 13.88 35.22 -12.03
N THR A 792 12.93 35.94 -12.60
CA THR A 792 11.58 35.42 -12.88
C THR A 792 11.25 35.52 -14.38
N LEU A 793 10.58 34.50 -14.89
CA LEU A 793 10.02 34.43 -16.24
C LEU A 793 8.56 34.00 -16.12
N GLY A 794 7.64 34.81 -16.65
CA GLY A 794 6.22 34.51 -16.69
C GLY A 794 5.94 33.48 -17.77
N ILE A 795 6.04 33.88 -19.04
CA ILE A 795 5.74 33.02 -20.20
C ILE A 795 6.85 33.16 -21.25
N GLY A 796 7.50 32.05 -21.61
CA GLY A 796 8.42 32.01 -22.75
C GLY A 796 9.71 31.22 -22.52
N SER A 797 10.87 31.80 -22.86
CA SER A 797 12.15 31.09 -22.88
C SER A 797 13.30 31.87 -22.24
N LEU A 798 14.25 31.18 -21.62
CA LEU A 798 15.41 31.81 -20.97
C LEU A 798 16.61 32.05 -21.90
N LEU A 799 16.81 31.21 -22.92
CA LEU A 799 18.03 31.20 -23.75
C LEU A 799 17.75 31.04 -25.25
N SER A 800 16.49 31.05 -25.70
CA SER A 800 16.13 30.95 -27.11
C SER A 800 14.88 31.77 -27.43
N GLY A 801 14.50 31.86 -28.70
CA GLY A 801 13.23 32.45 -29.09
C GLY A 801 12.05 31.67 -28.49
N ALA A 802 10.92 32.36 -28.28
CA ALA A 802 9.66 31.76 -27.86
C ALA A 802 8.57 32.12 -28.88
N ASP A 803 7.66 31.18 -29.17
CA ASP A 803 6.46 31.42 -29.98
C ASP A 803 5.26 31.33 -29.03
N VAL A 804 4.67 32.48 -28.69
CA VAL A 804 3.62 32.62 -27.69
C VAL A 804 2.38 33.22 -28.35
N ASP A 805 1.24 32.54 -28.23
CA ASP A 805 -0.05 32.99 -28.76
C ASP A 805 -1.10 32.93 -27.66
N ILE A 806 -1.67 34.08 -27.32
CA ILE A 806 -2.68 34.24 -26.27
C ILE A 806 -3.95 34.80 -26.92
N ASP A 807 -5.07 34.11 -26.75
CA ASP A 807 -6.34 34.48 -27.38
C ASP A 807 -7.50 34.30 -26.40
N ASP A 808 -8.48 35.21 -26.42
CA ASP A 808 -9.70 35.14 -25.60
C ASP A 808 -9.42 34.89 -24.11
N SER A 809 -8.46 35.63 -23.56
CA SER A 809 -7.94 35.39 -22.20
C SER A 809 -7.74 36.67 -21.39
N ARG A 810 -7.98 36.57 -20.08
CA ARG A 810 -7.55 37.57 -19.10
C ARG A 810 -6.26 37.09 -18.43
N VAL A 811 -5.17 37.80 -18.64
CA VAL A 811 -3.84 37.47 -18.12
C VAL A 811 -3.45 38.50 -17.07
N PHE A 812 -3.11 38.04 -15.87
CA PHE A 812 -2.59 38.86 -14.78
C PHE A 812 -1.22 38.31 -14.37
N ILE A 813 -0.19 39.14 -14.43
CA ILE A 813 1.18 38.76 -14.10
C ILE A 813 1.75 39.72 -13.06
N GLU A 814 2.05 39.22 -11.87
CA GLU A 814 2.65 39.96 -10.77
C GLU A 814 4.03 39.41 -10.41
N HIS A 815 5.07 40.22 -10.60
CA HIS A 815 6.47 39.85 -10.36
C HIS A 815 7.13 40.78 -9.36
N HIS A 816 7.70 40.21 -8.31
CA HIS A 816 8.62 40.88 -7.40
C HIS A 816 10.00 40.25 -7.50
N SER A 817 10.87 40.83 -8.32
CA SER A 817 12.17 40.21 -8.55
C SER A 817 13.28 41.15 -8.97
N LYS A 818 14.55 40.78 -8.73
CA LYS A 818 15.68 41.58 -9.20
C LYS A 818 15.68 41.72 -10.72
N THR A 819 15.45 40.63 -11.44
CA THR A 819 15.27 40.64 -12.89
C THR A 819 14.03 39.84 -13.27
N GLY A 820 13.04 40.48 -13.88
CA GLY A 820 11.77 39.84 -14.23
C GLY A 820 11.37 40.06 -15.68
N LEU A 821 10.77 39.05 -16.31
CA LEU A 821 10.19 39.15 -17.64
C LEU A 821 8.78 38.55 -17.62
N GLY A 822 7.77 39.32 -18.00
CA GLY A 822 6.38 38.86 -18.08
C GLY A 822 6.20 37.85 -19.20
N ILE A 823 6.34 38.30 -20.45
CA ILE A 823 6.20 37.46 -21.66
C ILE A 823 7.39 37.71 -22.58
N GLY A 824 8.05 36.64 -23.05
CA GLY A 824 9.05 36.72 -24.12
C GLY A 824 10.32 35.91 -23.85
N SER A 825 11.49 36.48 -24.16
CA SER A 825 12.77 35.79 -24.02
C SER A 825 13.87 36.63 -23.37
N PHE A 826 14.81 35.96 -22.70
CA PHE A 826 15.99 36.60 -22.11
C PHE A 826 17.20 36.72 -23.05
N SER A 827 17.19 36.09 -24.23
CA SER A 827 18.35 36.00 -25.13
C SER A 827 18.04 36.27 -26.60
N ASP A 828 17.01 35.62 -27.13
CA ASP A 828 16.79 35.49 -28.57
C ASP A 828 15.40 36.02 -28.95
N PRO A 829 15.17 36.37 -30.23
CA PRO A 829 13.93 37.03 -30.63
C PRO A 829 12.70 36.15 -30.42
N CYS A 830 11.66 36.70 -29.80
CA CYS A 830 10.38 36.01 -29.64
C CYS A 830 9.32 36.50 -30.63
N ARG A 831 8.39 35.59 -30.94
CA ARG A 831 7.11 35.89 -31.58
C ARG A 831 6.02 35.86 -30.52
N VAL A 832 5.33 36.97 -30.33
CA VAL A 832 4.21 37.07 -29.38
C VAL A 832 2.99 37.58 -30.10
N SER A 833 1.87 36.88 -29.94
CA SER A 833 0.55 37.25 -30.46
C SER A 833 -0.42 37.29 -29.29
N ILE A 834 -1.14 38.40 -29.10
CA ILE A 834 -2.19 38.53 -28.08
C ILE A 834 -3.45 39.08 -28.74
N LYS A 835 -4.59 38.40 -28.59
CA LYS A 835 -5.86 38.78 -29.22
C LYS A 835 -7.04 38.68 -28.27
N ASN A 836 -8.03 39.55 -28.45
CA ASN A 836 -9.34 39.48 -27.81
C ASN A 836 -9.26 39.32 -26.28
N GLY A 837 -8.65 40.25 -25.55
CA GLY A 837 -8.41 39.98 -24.13
C GLY A 837 -7.93 41.15 -23.30
N CYS A 838 -7.43 40.81 -22.11
CA CYS A 838 -6.90 41.76 -21.14
C CYS A 838 -5.57 41.24 -20.61
N ALA A 839 -4.54 42.09 -20.57
CA ALA A 839 -3.23 41.75 -20.04
C ALA A 839 -2.81 42.80 -18.99
N ASP A 840 -2.82 42.38 -17.73
CA ASP A 840 -2.52 43.18 -16.56
C ASP A 840 -1.15 42.77 -16.02
N PHE A 841 -0.19 43.70 -15.98
CA PHE A 841 1.17 43.42 -15.50
C PHE A 841 1.52 44.32 -14.32
N LYS A 842 1.95 43.73 -13.21
CA LYS A 842 2.49 44.42 -12.04
C LYS A 842 3.89 43.94 -11.76
N MET A 843 4.91 44.75 -12.02
CA MET A 843 6.30 44.28 -11.95
C MET A 843 7.19 45.26 -11.20
N SER A 844 8.01 44.74 -10.30
CA SER A 844 8.97 45.53 -9.53
C SER A 844 10.34 44.85 -9.45
N GLY A 845 11.43 45.64 -9.51
CA GLY A 845 12.77 45.07 -9.57
C GLY A 845 13.95 46.01 -9.85
N ASP A 846 15.10 45.44 -10.23
CA ASP A 846 16.19 46.20 -10.84
C ASP A 846 15.98 46.32 -12.37
N LYS A 847 15.63 45.21 -13.03
CA LYS A 847 15.36 45.16 -14.47
C LYS A 847 14.08 44.39 -14.76
N VAL A 848 13.09 45.02 -15.39
CA VAL A 848 11.80 44.39 -15.69
C VAL A 848 11.42 44.53 -17.15
N GLY A 849 10.80 43.49 -17.69
CA GLY A 849 10.28 43.44 -19.06
C GLY A 849 8.80 43.02 -19.04
N GLY A 850 7.90 43.78 -19.68
CA GLY A 850 6.50 43.40 -19.80
C GLY A 850 6.31 42.31 -20.86
N ILE A 851 6.26 42.71 -22.12
CA ILE A 851 6.29 41.82 -23.29
C ILE A 851 7.59 42.12 -24.05
N ALA A 852 8.67 41.43 -23.73
CA ALA A 852 9.98 41.83 -24.20
C ALA A 852 10.94 40.69 -24.56
N SER A 853 11.92 41.02 -25.40
CA SER A 853 13.12 40.19 -25.61
C SER A 853 14.37 40.91 -25.11
N PHE A 854 15.06 40.35 -24.11
CA PHE A 854 16.36 40.83 -23.68
C PHE A 854 17.49 40.23 -24.53
N ASN A 855 18.57 40.98 -24.68
CA ASN A 855 19.78 40.74 -25.44
C ASN A 855 19.62 40.34 -26.91
N SER A 856 18.44 40.51 -27.51
CA SER A 856 18.08 39.92 -28.81
C SER A 856 17.90 40.96 -29.91
N CYS A 857 18.17 40.60 -31.17
CA CYS A 857 17.83 41.41 -32.35
C CYS A 857 16.79 40.70 -33.22
N GLY A 858 15.62 41.29 -33.41
CA GLY A 858 14.52 40.78 -34.24
C GLY A 858 13.22 40.55 -33.44
N GLY A 859 12.36 39.67 -33.95
CA GLY A 859 11.12 39.26 -33.28
C GLY A 859 9.90 40.04 -33.75
N SER A 860 8.72 39.54 -33.43
CA SER A 860 7.45 40.16 -33.84
C SER A 860 6.44 40.11 -32.71
N ILE A 861 5.89 41.27 -32.34
CA ILE A 861 4.79 41.36 -31.37
C ILE A 861 3.55 41.84 -32.10
N GLN A 862 2.47 41.08 -32.03
CA GLN A 862 1.20 41.40 -32.65
C GLN A 862 0.10 41.41 -31.59
N MET A 863 -0.63 42.51 -31.50
CA MET A 863 -1.73 42.66 -30.54
C MET A 863 -2.97 43.19 -31.25
N SER A 864 -4.13 42.61 -30.97
CA SER A 864 -5.40 43.04 -31.59
C SER A 864 -6.57 42.89 -30.62
N ASP A 865 -7.36 43.96 -30.43
CA ASP A 865 -8.51 43.97 -29.51
C ASP A 865 -8.11 43.61 -28.07
N VAL A 866 -7.06 44.25 -27.54
CA VAL A 866 -6.49 43.96 -26.21
C VAL A 866 -6.51 45.19 -25.31
N HIS A 867 -6.97 45.02 -24.07
CA HIS A 867 -6.75 45.98 -22.98
C HIS A 867 -5.44 45.65 -22.25
N ILE A 868 -4.53 46.61 -22.13
CA ILE A 868 -3.23 46.43 -21.50
C ILE A 868 -3.13 47.39 -20.32
N SER A 869 -3.04 46.85 -19.11
CA SER A 869 -2.71 47.60 -17.91
C SER A 869 -1.31 47.25 -17.43
N THR A 870 -0.49 48.25 -17.13
CA THR A 870 0.86 48.01 -16.59
C THR A 870 1.18 48.92 -15.41
N GLU A 871 1.72 48.34 -14.35
CA GLU A 871 2.31 49.04 -13.20
C GLU A 871 3.75 48.55 -13.03
N PHE A 872 4.72 49.30 -13.56
CA PHE A 872 6.13 48.92 -13.56
C PHE A 872 6.97 49.84 -12.69
N LYS A 873 7.79 49.26 -11.79
CA LYS A 873 8.67 50.01 -10.90
C LYS A 873 10.06 49.36 -10.81
N ALA A 874 11.03 49.86 -11.57
CA ALA A 874 12.39 49.31 -11.60
C ALA A 874 13.46 50.32 -12.03
N LYS A 875 14.75 49.95 -12.00
CA LYS A 875 15.81 50.83 -12.53
C LYS A 875 15.82 50.84 -14.06
N GLU A 876 15.72 49.67 -14.66
CA GLU A 876 15.63 49.45 -16.11
C GLU A 876 14.27 48.83 -16.46
N ILE A 877 13.50 49.46 -17.33
CA ILE A 877 12.17 48.98 -17.75
C ILE A 877 12.08 48.89 -19.27
N LEU A 878 11.64 47.73 -19.75
CA LEU A 878 11.23 47.48 -21.12
C LEU A 878 9.75 47.07 -21.15
N GLY A 879 8.86 47.97 -21.56
CA GLY A 879 7.43 47.70 -21.63
C GLY A 879 7.10 46.64 -22.68
N ILE A 880 6.98 47.05 -23.94
CA ILE A 880 6.74 46.15 -25.08
C ILE A 880 7.82 46.35 -26.14
N GLY A 881 8.67 45.35 -26.38
CA GLY A 881 9.71 45.41 -27.41
C GLY A 881 10.99 44.64 -27.07
N ALA A 882 12.16 45.23 -27.27
CA ALA A 882 13.44 44.54 -27.05
C ALA A 882 14.56 45.52 -26.63
N ASP A 883 15.64 45.03 -26.04
CA ASP A 883 16.76 45.91 -25.66
C ASP A 883 17.68 46.30 -26.83
N LYS A 884 17.64 45.55 -27.94
CA LYS A 884 18.27 45.87 -29.23
C LYS A 884 17.23 45.80 -30.35
N ASN A 885 17.64 46.07 -31.58
CA ASN A 885 16.80 46.16 -32.78
C ASN A 885 15.63 45.17 -32.74
N PHE A 886 14.42 45.69 -32.53
CA PHE A 886 13.22 44.89 -32.49
C PHE A 886 12.68 44.75 -33.93
N GLY A 887 12.17 43.58 -34.33
CA GLY A 887 11.75 43.40 -35.73
C GLY A 887 10.52 44.25 -36.08
N GLU A 888 9.37 43.90 -35.50
CA GLU A 888 8.10 44.55 -35.79
C GLU A 888 7.16 44.47 -34.58
N ILE A 889 6.50 45.58 -34.23
CA ILE A 889 5.41 45.63 -33.26
C ILE A 889 4.17 46.17 -33.96
N ILE A 890 3.10 45.38 -34.01
CA ILE A 890 1.81 45.75 -34.59
C ILE A 890 0.76 45.73 -33.48
N MET A 891 0.04 46.84 -33.31
CA MET A 891 -1.05 46.98 -32.36
C MET A 891 -2.28 47.53 -33.06
N ASN A 892 -3.40 46.82 -32.99
CA ASN A 892 -4.66 47.21 -33.63
C ASN A 892 -5.79 47.20 -32.58
N ASP A 893 -6.52 48.31 -32.46
CA ASP A 893 -7.64 48.44 -31.50
C ASP A 893 -7.26 48.06 -30.05
N CYS A 894 -6.06 48.47 -29.62
CA CYS A 894 -5.59 48.24 -28.25
C CYS A 894 -5.86 49.44 -27.35
N THR A 895 -6.19 49.18 -26.09
CA THR A 895 -6.39 50.21 -25.06
C THR A 895 -5.32 50.09 -23.97
N PHE A 896 -4.76 51.22 -23.53
CA PHE A 896 -3.64 51.25 -22.58
C PHE A 896 -3.96 52.01 -21.28
N ASP A 897 -3.61 51.43 -20.15
CA ASP A 897 -3.54 52.10 -18.84
C ASP A 897 -2.21 51.75 -18.15
N SER A 898 -1.18 52.54 -18.44
CA SER A 898 0.20 52.21 -18.10
C SER A 898 0.84 53.27 -17.20
N LEU A 899 1.37 52.83 -16.07
CA LEU A 899 2.24 53.59 -15.17
C LEU A 899 3.62 52.93 -15.11
N ILE A 900 4.65 53.67 -15.50
CA ILE A 900 6.03 53.19 -15.56
C ILE A 900 6.92 54.15 -14.77
N GLU A 901 7.57 53.66 -13.71
CA GLU A 901 8.49 54.42 -12.85
C GLU A 901 9.89 53.81 -12.85
N GLY A 902 10.87 54.45 -13.49
CA GLY A 902 12.23 53.91 -13.52
C GLY A 902 13.30 54.79 -14.18
N ALA A 903 14.56 54.61 -13.79
CA ALA A 903 15.67 55.47 -14.22
C ALA A 903 15.95 55.41 -15.74
N GLU A 904 15.90 54.22 -16.33
CA GLU A 904 15.98 53.96 -17.77
C GLU A 904 14.73 53.18 -18.21
N SER A 905 13.76 53.86 -18.82
CA SER A 905 12.47 53.25 -19.15
C SER A 905 12.11 53.44 -20.62
N ILE A 906 11.65 52.36 -21.26
CA ILE A 906 11.10 52.37 -22.63
C ILE A 906 9.70 51.76 -22.57
N ALA A 907 8.68 52.51 -22.97
CA ALA A 907 7.31 51.98 -23.00
C ALA A 907 7.12 51.04 -24.18
N PHE A 908 7.48 51.48 -25.40
CA PHE A 908 7.39 50.68 -26.62
C PHE A 908 8.64 50.78 -27.50
N GLY A 909 9.05 49.69 -28.13
CA GLY A 909 10.16 49.65 -29.11
C GLY A 909 11.48 49.13 -28.52
N SER A 910 12.62 49.65 -28.98
CA SER A 910 13.94 49.24 -28.50
C SER A 910 14.85 50.34 -28.00
N ALA A 911 15.86 49.95 -27.21
CA ALA A 911 16.82 50.90 -26.64
C ALA A 911 17.79 51.49 -27.67
N ASP A 912 17.98 50.85 -28.82
CA ASP A 912 18.76 51.36 -29.95
C ASP A 912 17.90 52.08 -31.01
N CYS A 913 16.58 52.18 -30.79
CA CYS A 913 15.60 52.82 -31.69
C CYS A 913 15.52 52.23 -33.11
N GLU A 914 15.95 50.99 -33.29
CA GLU A 914 15.85 50.25 -34.56
C GLU A 914 14.64 49.29 -34.51
N GLY A 915 13.86 49.25 -35.60
CA GLY A 915 12.63 48.44 -35.69
C GLY A 915 11.45 49.20 -36.26
N THR A 916 10.28 48.55 -36.35
CA THR A 916 9.04 49.15 -36.88
C THR A 916 7.87 49.03 -35.90
N LEU A 917 7.23 50.16 -35.58
CA LEU A 917 6.08 50.23 -34.68
C LEU A 917 4.85 50.71 -35.44
N THR A 918 3.84 49.84 -35.54
CA THR A 918 2.54 50.15 -36.16
C THR A 918 1.45 50.14 -35.11
N MET A 919 0.71 51.25 -35.00
CA MET A 919 -0.43 51.40 -34.11
C MET A 919 -1.65 51.86 -34.92
N SER A 920 -2.74 51.11 -34.87
CA SER A 920 -4.00 51.50 -35.51
C SER A 920 -5.17 51.44 -34.53
N MET A 921 -6.02 52.46 -34.51
CA MET A 921 -7.21 52.56 -33.64
C MET A 921 -6.93 52.41 -32.13
N CYS A 922 -5.70 52.63 -31.68
CA CYS A 922 -5.36 52.51 -30.26
C CYS A 922 -5.76 53.75 -29.45
N SER A 923 -6.03 53.57 -28.14
CA SER A 923 -6.35 54.67 -27.21
C SER A 923 -5.84 54.39 -25.80
N GLY A 924 -5.81 55.38 -24.90
CA GLY A 924 -5.41 55.17 -23.49
C GLY A 924 -4.44 56.20 -22.90
N THR A 925 -3.92 55.91 -21.71
CA THR A 925 -2.93 56.77 -21.03
C THR A 925 -1.68 55.97 -20.71
N ILE A 926 -0.52 56.54 -21.04
CA ILE A 926 0.79 55.97 -20.74
C ILE A 926 1.60 57.05 -20.04
N THR A 927 1.84 56.85 -18.76
CA THR A 927 2.62 57.75 -17.91
C THR A 927 3.97 57.11 -17.63
N VAL A 928 5.05 57.83 -17.97
CA VAL A 928 6.42 57.37 -17.73
C VAL A 928 7.14 58.41 -16.88
N HIS A 929 7.62 57.99 -15.72
CA HIS A 929 8.47 58.76 -14.82
C HIS A 929 9.90 58.24 -14.96
N SER A 930 10.75 58.93 -15.73
CA SER A 930 12.09 58.46 -16.11
C SER A 930 13.14 59.57 -16.13
N GLY A 931 14.37 59.24 -15.69
CA GLY A 931 15.48 60.19 -15.62
C GLY A 931 16.31 60.29 -16.88
N ILE A 932 16.45 59.19 -17.65
CA ILE A 932 17.30 59.10 -18.85
C ILE A 932 16.71 58.06 -19.82
N LYS A 933 15.80 58.45 -20.73
CA LYS A 933 15.47 57.87 -22.07
C LYS A 933 13.98 57.92 -22.45
N THR A 934 13.78 57.81 -23.77
CA THR A 934 12.58 57.96 -24.62
C THR A 934 11.43 57.00 -24.32
N MET A 935 10.20 57.54 -24.24
CA MET A 935 8.95 56.76 -24.19
C MET A 935 8.79 55.79 -25.37
N LEU A 936 9.16 56.23 -26.58
CA LEU A 936 9.11 55.44 -27.81
C LEU A 936 10.54 55.18 -28.29
N GLY A 937 10.97 53.93 -28.21
CA GLY A 937 12.24 53.42 -28.72
C GLY A 937 12.16 53.11 -30.22
N VAL A 938 11.74 54.06 -31.05
CA VAL A 938 11.66 53.89 -32.50
C VAL A 938 11.96 55.23 -33.21
N LYS A 939 12.65 55.18 -34.35
CA LYS A 939 12.84 56.37 -35.19
C LYS A 939 11.50 56.87 -35.75
N PRO A 940 11.29 58.19 -35.89
CA PRO A 940 10.03 58.75 -36.41
C PRO A 940 9.62 58.19 -37.78
N GLU A 941 10.57 57.89 -38.66
CA GLU A 941 10.32 57.29 -39.98
C GLU A 941 9.78 55.85 -39.95
N ASN A 942 9.94 55.16 -38.83
CA ASN A 942 9.50 53.77 -38.63
C ASN A 942 8.29 53.65 -37.69
N LEU A 943 7.69 54.79 -37.30
CA LEU A 943 6.44 54.83 -36.54
C LEU A 943 5.26 55.06 -37.49
N ILE A 944 4.37 54.09 -37.59
CA ILE A 944 3.13 54.16 -38.36
C ILE A 944 1.98 54.26 -37.36
N SER A 945 1.28 55.40 -37.31
CA SER A 945 0.13 55.61 -36.44
C SER A 945 -1.09 56.00 -37.27
N ASP A 946 -2.15 55.22 -37.18
CA ASP A 946 -3.38 55.41 -37.94
C ASP A 946 -4.61 55.44 -37.01
N HIS A 947 -5.38 56.52 -37.01
CA HIS A 947 -6.62 56.66 -36.21
C HIS A 947 -6.48 56.39 -34.69
N CYS A 948 -5.31 56.59 -34.08
CA CYS A 948 -5.13 56.50 -32.62
C CYS A 948 -5.72 57.74 -31.93
N ILE A 949 -6.79 57.58 -31.15
CA ILE A 949 -7.53 58.69 -30.50
C ILE A 949 -7.26 58.67 -29.00
N GLY A 950 -6.73 59.77 -28.44
CA GLY A 950 -6.66 59.96 -26.99
C GLY A 950 -5.50 59.27 -26.28
N LEU A 951 -4.54 58.67 -27.00
CA LEU A 951 -3.27 58.20 -26.46
C LEU A 951 -2.47 59.37 -25.87
N LYS A 952 -2.50 59.52 -24.54
CA LYS A 952 -1.76 60.55 -23.81
C LYS A 952 -0.46 59.98 -23.29
N PHE A 953 0.62 60.59 -23.71
CA PHE A 953 1.96 60.34 -23.22
C PHE A 953 2.33 61.44 -22.23
N VAL A 954 2.50 61.08 -20.95
CA VAL A 954 2.89 62.02 -19.90
C VAL A 954 4.29 61.63 -19.44
N ASP A 955 5.26 62.49 -19.76
CA ASP A 955 6.65 62.39 -19.33
C ASP A 955 6.85 63.42 -18.22
N ASP A 956 7.01 62.96 -16.98
CA ASP A 956 7.19 63.83 -15.81
C ASP A 956 8.53 63.45 -15.13
N PRO A 957 9.57 64.30 -15.26
CA PRO A 957 10.96 63.98 -14.93
C PRO A 957 11.29 63.88 -13.43
#